data_AF-A0A9Q9F0T0-F1
#
_entry.id   AF-A0A9Q9F0T0-F1
#
_cell.length_a   1.000
_cell.length_b   1.000
_cell.length_c   1.000
_cell.angle_alpha   90.00
_cell.angle_beta   90.00
_cell.angle_gamma   90.00
#
_symmetry.space_group_name_H-M   'P 1'
#
loop_
_entity.id
_entity.type
_entity.pdbx_description
1 polymer ?
#
loop_
_entity_poly.entity_id
_entity_poly.type
_entity_poly.pdbx_seq_one_letter_code
_entity_poly.pdbx_strand_id
1 'polypeptide(L)'
;MDINSIKTKSYYHNYVTIKQADNTSPIELLLCGPDGSLLSTLNESCTITLLDQIDGEIRQKSNSGIKNGELSFVVATDLKANDHYIEVTTASGRKFPSDGNFTVHVTNSLDEAEINIINSMTKDEAYQKITNEFIGDTVDRKFDLLSADKQVDGEVILARKGQPSLSARLNVLAGGIGVTVKDFPRLDGEVDDRNRFQRAADYLESLGGGKLVVPNPNVPYEIIAPSGTTVKNPYRILVGNNIEIVGVGLPLILMKGMSKSYIDSIDDVSSSGRDLFTVFSFLGSVKSSIKGIRFKGEWDGIGDFRFASPRAKAIGFIGVTDCHVDDCHGEYILGNVVNVTMSQSTVDGFYRWSENFSVINSSAYKCLENGFNYMGGTRDARFLNNYSISNGSSGFESATDILTVSGNISRNNKFTGMSFSGTNYVVFGNILSGNTNNGELVGKPAHGIQITGGGFGDISDNIISNNEGYEIKIYPGVTDLNIVSNTLTHSTTSKVNHVVYMAGTATKPIANVLFKDNRIKNSLSTLTFAVILNYVKDSKIKDNVIKSGYGTASIYVQSTCENVDVRDNDTDKGVLLSPQGKALSMYGNVGGDLPKTSQSEAEPTSGTYNRGDIIDNVSKSVGQGQPDRWRCVASGTANNNPWQAQKSYTIDTIVNANGNVYRAANSGSSGTVAPSHTSGTIADNLVNWEYISPHAKFEVSGQVGLYPSTTTTPLFKGQIGQSGTKIAIAVGTSSAADWIQISN
;
A
#
# COMPACT_ATOMS: atom_id res chain seq x y z
N MET A 1 -53.84 6.32 20.49
CA MET A 1 -54.06 7.78 20.37
C MET A 1 -53.83 8.09 18.91
N ASP A 2 -54.80 8.70 18.26
CA ASP A 2 -54.72 9.12 16.87
C ASP A 2 -53.79 10.33 16.79
N ILE A 3 -52.52 10.11 16.42
CA ILE A 3 -51.51 11.16 16.40
C ILE A 3 -51.54 11.83 15.02
N ASN A 4 -51.82 13.13 14.99
CA ASN A 4 -51.65 13.91 13.78
C ASN A 4 -50.16 14.00 13.44
N SER A 5 -49.81 13.94 12.16
CA SER A 5 -48.41 13.87 11.71
C SER A 5 -48.00 15.08 10.87
N ILE A 6 -46.68 15.24 10.71
CA ILE A 6 -46.04 16.31 9.94
C ILE A 6 -45.21 15.67 8.82
N LYS A 7 -45.27 16.24 7.61
CA LYS A 7 -44.41 15.86 6.47
C LYS A 7 -43.84 17.08 5.77
N THR A 8 -42.71 16.98 5.10
CA THR A 8 -42.23 18.06 4.23
C THR A 8 -43.09 18.18 2.97
N LYS A 9 -43.32 19.41 2.50
CA LYS A 9 -44.08 19.68 1.27
C LYS A 9 -43.36 19.15 0.01
N SER A 10 -42.03 19.20 0.02
CA SER A 10 -41.17 18.61 -1.00
C SER A 10 -40.79 17.19 -0.60
N TYR A 11 -41.11 16.20 -1.43
CA TYR A 11 -40.72 14.78 -1.30
C TYR A 11 -41.30 13.98 -0.12
N TYR A 12 -42.19 14.54 0.71
CA TYR A 12 -42.86 13.84 1.82
C TYR A 12 -41.89 13.14 2.79
N HIS A 13 -40.74 13.76 3.04
CA HIS A 13 -39.80 13.27 4.03
C HIS A 13 -40.32 13.54 5.44
N ASN A 14 -39.86 12.70 6.37
CA ASN A 14 -40.08 12.91 7.79
C ASN A 14 -38.86 13.60 8.45
N TYR A 15 -38.17 14.48 7.74
CA TYR A 15 -37.11 15.30 8.35
C TYR A 15 -36.83 16.54 7.53
N VAL A 16 -36.17 17.52 8.15
CA VAL A 16 -35.56 18.68 7.48
C VAL A 16 -34.14 18.86 8.01
N THR A 17 -33.19 19.17 7.13
CA THR A 17 -31.82 19.52 7.52
C THR A 17 -31.57 21.00 7.31
N ILE A 18 -31.10 21.69 8.35
CA ILE A 18 -30.82 23.13 8.37
C ILE A 18 -29.42 23.40 8.97
N LYS A 19 -28.85 24.59 8.77
CA LYS A 19 -27.52 24.97 9.31
C LYS A 19 -27.68 25.79 10.59
N GLN A 20 -26.73 25.78 11.51
CA GLN A 20 -26.88 26.53 12.78
C GLN A 20 -27.10 28.05 12.62
N ALA A 21 -26.40 28.73 11.69
CA ALA A 21 -26.42 30.19 11.49
C ALA A 21 -26.89 30.67 10.10
N ASP A 22 -27.59 29.84 9.33
CA ASP A 22 -28.11 30.24 8.01
C ASP A 22 -29.49 29.62 7.73
N ASN A 23 -30.50 30.05 8.49
CA ASN A 23 -31.86 29.50 8.42
C ASN A 23 -32.91 30.47 7.87
N THR A 24 -32.47 31.42 7.05
CA THR A 24 -33.35 32.44 6.45
C THR A 24 -34.33 31.88 5.43
N SER A 25 -34.16 30.63 4.99
CA SER A 25 -35.05 29.95 4.04
C SER A 25 -36.33 29.42 4.72
N PRO A 26 -37.52 29.62 4.13
CA PRO A 26 -38.76 29.07 4.67
C PRO A 26 -38.78 27.53 4.67
N ILE A 27 -39.16 26.95 5.80
CA ILE A 27 -39.47 25.53 5.95
C ILE A 27 -40.96 25.34 5.62
N GLU A 28 -41.27 24.47 4.67
CA GLU A 28 -42.64 24.16 4.25
C GLU A 28 -43.07 22.75 4.68
N LEU A 29 -44.16 22.68 5.44
CA LEU A 29 -44.70 21.47 6.05
C LEU A 29 -46.16 21.23 5.66
N LEU A 30 -46.56 19.96 5.68
CA LEU A 30 -47.92 19.47 5.47
C LEU A 30 -48.43 18.87 6.78
N LEU A 31 -49.63 19.27 7.21
CA LEU A 31 -50.29 18.78 8.42
C LEU A 31 -51.29 17.68 8.06
N CYS A 32 -51.00 16.47 8.55
CA CYS A 32 -51.75 15.27 8.21
C CYS A 32 -52.59 14.76 9.37
N GLY A 33 -53.75 14.17 9.04
CA GLY A 33 -54.58 13.46 9.98
C GLY A 33 -53.97 12.12 10.42
N PRO A 34 -54.65 11.39 11.31
CA PRO A 34 -54.19 10.10 11.84
C PRO A 34 -54.02 9.01 10.78
N ASP A 35 -54.76 9.11 9.67
CA ASP A 35 -54.67 8.22 8.51
C ASP A 35 -53.55 8.64 7.52
N GLY A 36 -52.78 9.68 7.85
CA GLY A 36 -51.73 10.24 7.01
C GLY A 36 -52.23 11.09 5.85
N SER A 37 -53.55 11.33 5.74
CA SER A 37 -54.14 12.21 4.73
C SER A 37 -53.89 13.68 5.06
N LEU A 38 -53.69 14.52 4.04
CA LEU A 38 -53.55 15.96 4.24
C LEU A 38 -54.86 16.55 4.75
N LEU A 39 -54.80 17.35 5.81
CA LEU A 39 -55.95 18.09 6.34
C LEU A 39 -56.23 19.35 5.50
N SER A 40 -56.62 19.15 4.24
CA SER A 40 -56.75 20.21 3.22
C SER A 40 -57.78 21.29 3.54
N THR A 41 -58.64 21.10 4.54
CA THR A 41 -59.61 22.09 5.01
C THR A 41 -59.12 22.90 6.22
N LEU A 42 -57.96 22.57 6.79
CA LEU A 42 -57.41 23.24 7.98
C LEU A 42 -56.87 24.63 7.60
N ASN A 43 -57.49 25.68 8.15
CA ASN A 43 -57.16 27.07 7.91
C ASN A 43 -57.28 27.88 9.22
N GLU A 44 -56.18 28.05 9.94
CA GLU A 44 -56.14 28.80 11.20
C GLU A 44 -54.71 29.25 11.56
N SER A 45 -54.56 30.14 12.54
CA SER A 45 -53.23 30.46 13.09
C SER A 45 -52.70 29.33 13.97
N CYS A 46 -51.38 29.26 14.09
CA CYS A 46 -50.71 28.29 14.95
C CYS A 46 -49.46 28.86 15.61
N THR A 47 -49.02 28.20 16.68
CA THR A 47 -47.73 28.38 17.32
C THR A 47 -46.84 27.19 17.00
N ILE A 48 -45.64 27.46 16.51
CA ILE A 48 -44.57 26.51 16.22
C ILE A 48 -43.56 26.58 17.35
N THR A 49 -43.21 25.43 17.92
CA THR A 49 -42.19 25.30 18.96
C THR A 49 -41.11 24.35 18.48
N LEU A 50 -39.85 24.79 18.51
CA LEU A 50 -38.66 23.96 18.30
C LEU A 50 -38.01 23.65 19.64
N LEU A 51 -37.86 22.37 19.94
CA LEU A 51 -37.36 21.86 21.20
C LEU A 51 -36.07 21.08 20.96
N ASP A 52 -35.00 21.44 21.65
CA ASP A 52 -33.72 20.72 21.59
C ASP A 52 -33.87 19.33 22.22
N GLN A 53 -33.45 18.28 21.52
CA GLN A 53 -33.61 16.90 22.02
C GLN A 53 -32.64 16.55 23.16
N ILE A 54 -31.52 17.26 23.30
CA ILE A 54 -30.49 16.92 24.29
C ILE A 54 -30.84 17.49 25.66
N ASP A 55 -31.17 18.78 25.74
CA ASP A 55 -31.46 19.45 27.01
C ASP A 55 -32.95 19.79 27.22
N GLY A 56 -33.80 19.56 26.21
CA GLY A 56 -35.24 19.79 26.33
C GLY A 56 -35.62 21.25 26.39
N GLU A 57 -34.74 22.18 26.01
CA GLU A 57 -35.05 23.61 25.99
C GLU A 57 -35.73 24.03 24.68
N ILE A 58 -36.69 24.95 24.79
CA ILE A 58 -37.34 25.55 23.62
C ILE A 58 -36.36 26.56 23.01
N ARG A 59 -35.87 26.27 21.79
CA ARG A 59 -34.98 27.17 21.04
C ARG A 59 -35.72 28.25 20.29
N GLN A 60 -36.91 27.93 19.77
CA GLN A 60 -37.75 28.90 19.10
C GLN A 60 -39.22 28.65 19.43
N LYS A 61 -39.94 29.75 19.66
CA LYS A 61 -41.39 29.79 19.66
C LYS A 61 -41.86 30.91 18.74
N SER A 62 -42.61 30.56 17.71
CA SER A 62 -43.02 31.49 16.66
C SER A 62 -44.47 31.26 16.24
N ASN A 63 -45.15 32.30 15.76
CA ASN A 63 -46.52 32.18 15.27
C ASN A 63 -46.52 32.20 13.73
N SER A 64 -47.39 31.39 13.11
CA SER A 64 -47.62 31.39 11.67
C SER A 64 -49.10 31.07 11.35
N GLY A 65 -49.44 31.06 10.08
CA GLY A 65 -50.75 30.66 9.57
C GLY A 65 -50.69 29.32 8.85
N ILE A 66 -51.73 28.50 9.03
CA ILE A 66 -51.97 27.29 8.26
C ILE A 66 -52.99 27.63 7.17
N LYS A 67 -52.70 27.24 5.92
CA LYS A 67 -53.62 27.40 4.79
C LYS A 67 -53.76 26.08 4.05
N ASN A 68 -54.98 25.57 3.96
CA ASN A 68 -55.31 24.28 3.35
C ASN A 68 -54.43 23.11 3.86
N GLY A 69 -54.13 23.10 5.16
CA GLY A 69 -53.25 22.11 5.78
C GLY A 69 -51.75 22.30 5.52
N GLU A 70 -51.34 23.35 4.80
CA GLU A 70 -49.93 23.71 4.60
C GLU A 70 -49.47 24.77 5.61
N LEU A 71 -48.24 24.61 6.10
CA LEU A 71 -47.58 25.52 7.02
C LEU A 71 -46.23 25.95 6.43
N SER A 72 -45.92 27.25 6.46
CA SER A 72 -44.60 27.77 6.15
C SER A 72 -44.11 28.66 7.29
N PHE A 73 -42.85 28.50 7.70
CA PHE A 73 -42.21 29.34 8.73
C PHE A 73 -40.70 29.41 8.54
N VAL A 74 -40.06 30.39 9.16
CA VAL A 74 -38.60 30.59 9.14
C VAL A 74 -38.05 30.40 10.54
N VAL A 75 -36.84 29.85 10.65
CA VAL A 75 -36.12 29.80 11.92
C VAL A 75 -35.37 31.12 12.08
N ALA A 76 -35.79 31.92 13.06
CA ALA A 76 -35.32 33.29 13.26
C ALA A 76 -34.17 33.41 14.27
N THR A 77 -33.83 32.31 14.95
CA THR A 77 -32.76 32.24 15.95
C THR A 77 -31.75 31.17 15.57
N ASP A 78 -30.48 31.39 15.93
CA ASP A 78 -29.47 30.33 15.81
C ASP A 78 -29.87 29.14 16.68
N LEU A 79 -29.82 27.94 16.09
CA LEU A 79 -30.12 26.69 16.80
C LEU A 79 -28.82 26.03 17.26
N LYS A 80 -28.85 25.29 18.37
CA LYS A 80 -27.74 24.39 18.70
C LYS A 80 -27.65 23.30 17.61
N ALA A 81 -26.46 22.81 17.32
CA ALA A 81 -26.25 21.73 16.35
C ALA A 81 -26.61 20.34 16.92
N ASN A 82 -27.85 20.24 17.38
CA ASN A 82 -28.48 19.02 17.86
C ASN A 82 -29.71 18.73 17.00
N ASP A 83 -30.23 17.52 17.09
CA ASP A 83 -31.56 17.24 16.58
C ASP A 83 -32.61 17.98 17.42
N HIS A 84 -33.65 18.47 16.76
CA HIS A 84 -34.76 19.18 17.38
C HIS A 84 -36.10 18.50 17.07
N TYR A 85 -36.97 18.48 18.08
CA TYR A 85 -38.39 18.19 17.92
C TYR A 85 -39.15 19.46 17.50
N ILE A 86 -40.23 19.27 16.74
CA ILE A 86 -41.15 20.34 16.35
C ILE A 86 -42.56 20.02 16.85
N GLU A 87 -43.20 20.97 17.53
CA GLU A 87 -44.63 20.91 17.85
C GLU A 87 -45.36 22.08 17.21
N VAL A 88 -46.39 21.79 16.42
CA VAL A 88 -47.33 22.79 15.92
C VAL A 88 -48.61 22.71 16.74
N THR A 89 -48.95 23.80 17.43
CA THR A 89 -50.21 23.93 18.18
C THR A 89 -51.09 24.96 17.49
N THR A 90 -52.22 24.53 16.97
CA THR A 90 -53.23 25.40 16.33
C THR A 90 -53.96 26.29 17.35
N ALA A 91 -54.58 27.38 16.88
CA ALA A 91 -55.40 28.26 17.72
C ALA A 91 -56.58 27.53 18.39
N SER A 92 -57.15 26.53 17.70
CA SER A 92 -58.18 25.63 18.25
C SER A 92 -57.66 24.64 19.31
N GLY A 93 -56.35 24.61 19.57
CA GLY A 93 -55.71 23.74 20.57
C GLY A 93 -55.32 22.36 20.05
N ARG A 94 -55.53 22.06 18.76
CA ARG A 94 -55.04 20.82 18.13
C ARG A 94 -53.52 20.85 18.02
N LYS A 95 -52.87 19.76 18.43
CA LYS A 95 -51.42 19.57 18.39
C LYS A 95 -51.00 18.62 17.26
N PHE A 96 -49.87 18.94 16.66
CA PHE A 96 -49.13 18.13 15.70
C PHE A 96 -47.69 18.02 16.22
N PRO A 97 -47.37 17.03 17.06
CA PRO A 97 -46.02 16.82 17.55
C PRO A 97 -45.18 16.04 16.53
N SER A 98 -43.87 16.24 16.53
CA SER A 98 -42.91 15.25 16.05
C SER A 98 -42.95 14.05 16.99
N ASP A 99 -43.71 13.03 16.64
CA ASP A 99 -43.98 11.82 17.44
C ASP A 99 -42.87 10.76 17.33
N GLY A 100 -41.63 11.21 17.12
CA GLY A 100 -40.47 10.36 16.84
C GLY A 100 -40.29 10.02 15.35
N ASN A 101 -41.26 10.35 14.48
CA ASN A 101 -41.08 10.16 13.04
C ASN A 101 -40.48 11.37 12.33
N PHE A 102 -40.75 12.61 12.79
CA PHE A 102 -40.27 13.84 12.15
C PHE A 102 -39.11 14.51 12.92
N THR A 103 -37.95 14.70 12.29
CA THR A 103 -36.77 15.32 12.96
C THR A 103 -36.26 16.55 12.23
N VAL A 104 -35.87 17.60 12.98
CA VAL A 104 -35.12 18.74 12.43
C VAL A 104 -33.64 18.55 12.75
N HIS A 105 -32.84 18.19 11.74
CA HIS A 105 -31.40 18.02 11.85
C HIS A 105 -30.70 19.37 11.69
N VAL A 106 -30.02 19.84 12.74
CA VAL A 106 -29.24 21.09 12.69
C VAL A 106 -27.76 20.73 12.53
N THR A 107 -27.18 21.13 11.41
CA THR A 107 -25.75 20.93 11.13
C THR A 107 -24.94 22.15 11.59
N ASN A 108 -23.74 21.93 12.11
CA ASN A 108 -22.81 22.99 12.52
C ASN A 108 -22.59 23.99 11.38
N SER A 109 -22.67 25.29 11.68
CA SER A 109 -22.46 26.34 10.66
C SER A 109 -21.06 26.95 10.65
N LEU A 110 -20.16 26.58 11.57
CA LEU A 110 -18.70 26.79 11.55
C LEU A 110 -18.05 25.99 12.71
N ASP A 111 -16.77 25.65 12.57
CA ASP A 111 -16.07 24.53 13.23
C ASP A 111 -16.04 24.61 14.77
N GLU A 112 -16.27 23.47 15.43
CA GLU A 112 -16.14 23.25 16.89
C GLU A 112 -14.83 23.80 17.50
N ALA A 113 -13.82 24.05 16.68
CA ALA A 113 -12.57 24.69 17.06
C ALA A 113 -12.75 26.10 17.67
N GLU A 114 -13.62 26.94 17.13
CA GLU A 114 -13.75 28.34 17.59
C GLU A 114 -14.47 28.46 18.94
N ILE A 115 -15.48 27.63 19.17
CA ILE A 115 -16.23 27.58 20.44
C ILE A 115 -15.38 26.96 21.55
N ASN A 116 -14.54 25.97 21.22
CA ASN A 116 -13.60 25.38 22.17
C ASN A 116 -12.55 26.40 22.62
N ILE A 117 -12.10 27.31 21.75
CA ILE A 117 -11.16 28.39 22.09
C ILE A 117 -11.78 29.41 23.06
N ILE A 118 -13.05 29.77 22.88
CA ILE A 118 -13.73 30.77 23.72
C ILE A 118 -14.01 30.19 25.12
N ASN A 119 -14.44 28.93 25.19
CA ASN A 119 -14.76 28.27 26.46
C ASN A 119 -13.51 27.79 27.23
N SER A 120 -12.36 27.66 26.56
CA SER A 120 -11.09 27.31 27.21
C SER A 120 -10.33 28.50 27.81
N MET A 121 -10.80 29.74 27.61
CA MET A 121 -10.11 30.93 28.09
C MET A 121 -10.41 31.24 29.57
N THR A 122 -9.37 31.46 30.35
CA THR A 122 -9.42 31.95 31.73
C THR A 122 -9.72 33.45 31.79
N LYS A 123 -10.15 33.94 32.95
CA LYS A 123 -10.44 35.38 33.18
C LYS A 123 -9.24 36.28 32.86
N ASP A 124 -8.02 35.82 33.10
CA ASP A 124 -6.78 36.55 32.82
C ASP A 124 -6.44 36.57 31.31
N GLU A 125 -6.78 35.52 30.57
CA GLU A 125 -6.65 35.48 29.10
C GLU A 125 -7.70 36.35 28.41
N ALA A 126 -8.91 36.42 28.96
CA ALA A 126 -9.93 37.38 28.51
C ALA A 126 -9.50 38.83 28.80
N TYR A 127 -8.90 39.08 29.97
CA TYR A 127 -8.33 40.39 30.31
C TYR A 127 -7.17 40.76 29.35
N GLN A 128 -6.29 39.82 28.98
CA GLN A 128 -5.25 40.06 27.97
C GLN A 128 -5.83 40.41 26.59
N LYS A 129 -6.89 39.72 26.12
CA LYS A 129 -7.52 40.06 24.83
C LYS A 129 -8.16 41.44 24.82
N ILE A 130 -8.86 41.82 25.89
CA ILE A 130 -9.45 43.17 26.04
C ILE A 130 -8.35 44.24 26.15
N THR A 131 -7.24 43.91 26.81
CA THR A 131 -6.08 44.81 26.92
C THR A 131 -5.37 44.98 25.57
N ASN A 132 -5.33 43.95 24.72
CA ASN A 132 -4.77 44.02 23.37
C ASN A 132 -5.62 44.84 22.40
N GLU A 133 -6.96 44.83 22.51
CA GLU A 133 -7.83 45.71 21.70
C GLU A 133 -7.70 47.19 22.13
N PHE A 134 -7.65 47.48 23.44
CA PHE A 134 -7.61 48.87 23.92
C PHE A 134 -6.21 49.52 23.84
N ILE A 135 -5.13 48.71 23.92
CA ILE A 135 -3.76 49.17 23.65
C ILE A 135 -3.46 49.18 22.14
N GLY A 136 -4.12 48.30 21.35
CA GLY A 136 -4.01 48.19 19.90
C GLY A 136 -4.18 49.53 19.19
N ASP A 137 -5.31 50.23 19.40
CA ASP A 137 -5.58 51.52 18.73
C ASP A 137 -4.52 52.61 19.00
N THR A 138 -3.87 52.59 20.16
CA THR A 138 -2.85 53.58 20.53
C THR A 138 -1.45 53.19 20.03
N VAL A 139 -1.17 51.88 19.97
CA VAL A 139 0.07 51.33 19.41
C VAL A 139 0.04 51.39 17.89
N ASP A 140 -1.08 51.02 17.25
CA ASP A 140 -1.27 51.02 15.80
C ASP A 140 -1.08 52.42 15.21
N ARG A 141 -1.60 53.46 15.88
CA ARG A 141 -1.35 54.85 15.46
C ARG A 141 0.13 55.25 15.54
N LYS A 142 0.87 54.82 16.55
CA LYS A 142 2.33 55.08 16.65
C LYS A 142 3.13 54.18 15.70
N PHE A 143 2.64 52.98 15.44
CA PHE A 143 3.19 52.02 14.52
C PHE A 143 3.06 52.52 13.08
N ASP A 144 1.89 52.99 12.66
CA ASP A 144 1.64 53.60 11.35
C ASP A 144 2.53 54.83 11.09
N LEU A 145 2.74 55.67 12.12
CA LEU A 145 3.65 56.82 12.04
C LEU A 145 5.13 56.41 11.90
N LEU A 146 5.55 55.28 12.51
CA LEU A 146 6.90 54.72 12.38
C LEU A 146 7.10 53.88 11.09
N SER A 147 5.99 53.42 10.52
CA SER A 147 5.91 52.50 9.39
C SER A 147 5.71 53.19 8.03
N ALA A 148 5.32 54.47 8.02
CA ALA A 148 5.13 55.25 6.79
C ALA A 148 6.44 55.52 6.01
N ASP A 149 6.34 55.49 4.68
CA ASP A 149 7.46 55.73 3.75
C ASP A 149 7.84 57.21 3.61
N LYS A 150 6.91 58.12 3.92
CA LYS A 150 7.13 59.58 3.87
C LYS A 150 7.10 60.18 5.27
N GLN A 151 8.14 60.95 5.58
CA GLN A 151 8.35 61.57 6.89
C GLN A 151 7.67 62.95 6.94
N VAL A 152 6.75 63.15 7.86
CA VAL A 152 6.15 64.47 8.16
C VAL A 152 6.35 64.90 9.62
N ASP A 153 6.87 64.02 10.47
CA ASP A 153 6.94 64.25 11.92
C ASP A 153 8.39 64.26 12.44
N GLY A 154 8.77 65.34 13.12
CA GLY A 154 10.16 65.63 13.49
C GLY A 154 10.75 64.65 14.53
N GLU A 155 9.92 64.05 15.38
CA GLU A 155 10.35 63.05 16.37
C GLU A 155 10.75 61.71 15.73
N VAL A 156 10.10 61.32 14.63
CA VAL A 156 10.36 60.06 13.91
C VAL A 156 11.70 60.10 13.16
N ILE A 157 12.13 61.29 12.73
CA ILE A 157 13.43 61.51 12.07
C ILE A 157 14.58 61.35 13.06
N LEU A 158 14.44 61.94 14.26
CA LEU A 158 15.41 61.83 15.36
C LEU A 158 15.52 60.41 15.92
N ALA A 159 14.39 59.69 16.04
CA ALA A 159 14.36 58.32 16.55
C ALA A 159 15.00 57.29 15.60
N ARG A 160 14.96 57.50 14.28
CA ARG A 160 15.41 56.50 13.30
C ARG A 160 16.92 56.54 12.98
N LYS A 161 17.63 57.64 13.27
CA LYS A 161 19.09 57.79 13.02
C LYS A 161 19.54 57.27 11.62
N GLY A 162 18.71 57.44 10.59
CA GLY A 162 19.00 56.97 9.23
C GLY A 162 18.62 55.53 8.87
N GLN A 163 17.89 54.78 9.71
CA GLN A 163 17.46 53.41 9.40
C GLN A 163 16.14 53.31 8.58
N PRO A 164 15.94 52.23 7.79
CA PRO A 164 14.69 51.94 7.04
C PRO A 164 13.41 51.89 7.91
N SER A 165 12.23 51.88 7.28
CA SER A 165 10.94 51.98 7.99
C SER A 165 10.71 50.80 8.92
N LEU A 166 9.89 51.01 9.96
CA LEU A 166 9.56 49.93 10.88
C LEU A 166 8.89 48.77 10.12
N SER A 167 8.06 49.04 9.11
CA SER A 167 7.55 48.04 8.15
C SER A 167 8.65 47.29 7.38
N ALA A 168 9.65 48.00 6.85
CA ALA A 168 10.78 47.36 6.17
C ALA A 168 11.62 46.48 7.13
N ARG A 169 11.61 46.80 8.42
CA ARG A 169 12.29 46.02 9.48
C ARG A 169 11.40 44.92 10.07
N LEU A 170 10.07 45.04 10.00
CA LEU A 170 9.10 44.08 10.54
C LEU A 170 8.62 43.04 9.54
N ASN A 171 8.81 43.26 8.23
CA ASN A 171 8.75 42.17 7.24
C ASN A 171 9.74 41.03 7.54
N VAL A 172 10.70 41.25 8.45
CA VAL A 172 11.65 40.25 8.95
C VAL A 172 11.09 39.45 10.15
N LEU A 173 9.97 39.84 10.76
CA LEU A 173 9.64 39.44 12.15
C LEU A 173 8.26 38.78 12.40
N ALA A 174 7.44 38.50 11.38
CA ALA A 174 6.16 37.81 11.60
C ALA A 174 6.23 36.26 11.57
N GLY A 175 7.42 35.64 11.50
CA GLY A 175 7.51 34.17 11.53
C GLY A 175 8.93 33.58 11.63
N GLY A 176 9.88 34.33 12.19
CA GLY A 176 11.30 34.00 12.13
C GLY A 176 11.97 34.62 10.91
N ILE A 177 13.23 35.02 11.07
CA ILE A 177 14.10 35.70 10.09
C ILE A 177 13.79 35.20 8.68
N GLY A 178 13.16 36.03 7.85
CA GLY A 178 12.83 35.67 6.48
C GLY A 178 13.13 36.81 5.52
N VAL A 179 13.61 36.46 4.34
CA VAL A 179 13.79 37.38 3.20
C VAL A 179 13.03 36.85 2.01
N THR A 180 12.63 37.72 1.09
CA THR A 180 12.12 37.28 -0.20
C THR A 180 13.21 37.36 -1.26
N VAL A 181 13.19 36.47 -2.25
CA VAL A 181 14.09 36.57 -3.41
C VAL A 181 13.93 37.91 -4.17
N LYS A 182 12.83 38.65 -3.96
CA LYS A 182 12.66 40.01 -4.49
C LYS A 182 13.58 41.05 -3.84
N ASP A 183 14.02 40.81 -2.59
CA ASP A 183 14.97 41.68 -1.89
C ASP A 183 16.37 41.61 -2.52
N PHE A 184 16.60 40.60 -3.36
CA PHE A 184 17.82 40.37 -4.12
C PHE A 184 17.49 40.49 -5.62
N PRO A 185 17.41 41.69 -6.20
CA PRO A 185 17.13 41.83 -7.62
C PRO A 185 18.26 41.22 -8.46
N ARG A 186 17.97 40.92 -9.73
CA ARG A 186 19.02 40.67 -10.72
C ARG A 186 19.90 41.92 -10.83
N LEU A 187 21.21 41.75 -10.84
CA LEU A 187 22.18 42.82 -11.09
C LEU A 187 22.48 42.94 -12.58
N ASP A 188 23.01 44.09 -12.99
CA ASP A 188 23.43 44.32 -14.37
C ASP A 188 24.42 43.26 -14.83
N GLY A 189 24.14 42.65 -15.99
CA GLY A 189 24.95 41.57 -16.56
C GLY A 189 24.56 40.16 -16.10
N GLU A 190 23.62 40.00 -15.16
CA GLU A 190 23.09 38.68 -14.80
C GLU A 190 22.11 38.19 -15.86
N VAL A 191 22.43 37.05 -16.47
CA VAL A 191 21.63 36.42 -17.54
C VAL A 191 20.46 35.60 -17.01
N ASP A 192 20.48 35.24 -15.73
CA ASP A 192 19.51 34.34 -15.09
C ASP A 192 19.27 34.74 -13.61
N ASP A 193 18.52 33.91 -12.88
CA ASP A 193 18.17 34.12 -11.48
C ASP A 193 19.12 33.49 -10.47
N ARG A 194 20.11 32.72 -10.92
CA ARG A 194 20.93 31.90 -10.02
C ARG A 194 21.63 32.76 -8.98
N ASN A 195 22.23 33.86 -9.40
CA ASN A 195 23.02 34.69 -8.50
C ASN A 195 22.17 35.42 -7.47
N ARG A 196 20.94 35.83 -7.80
CA ARG A 196 20.05 36.41 -6.78
C ARG A 196 19.59 35.39 -5.74
N PHE A 197 19.29 34.17 -6.15
CA PHE A 197 19.01 33.09 -5.20
C PHE A 197 20.23 32.78 -4.33
N GLN A 198 21.44 32.76 -4.92
CA GLN A 198 22.67 32.56 -4.16
C GLN A 198 22.89 33.67 -3.13
N ARG A 199 22.75 34.95 -3.50
CA ARG A 199 22.85 36.07 -2.55
C ARG A 199 21.85 35.95 -1.41
N ALA A 200 20.62 35.54 -1.69
CA ALA A 200 19.60 35.35 -0.67
C ALA A 200 19.95 34.20 0.29
N ALA A 201 20.47 33.09 -0.23
CA ALA A 201 20.95 31.97 0.58
C ALA A 201 22.17 32.37 1.43
N ASP A 202 23.17 33.04 0.84
CA ASP A 202 24.37 33.53 1.54
C ASP A 202 24.00 34.49 2.68
N TYR A 203 23.02 35.37 2.43
CA TYR A 203 22.51 36.29 3.45
C TYR A 203 21.89 35.52 4.62
N LEU A 204 20.99 34.58 4.36
CA LEU A 204 20.37 33.77 5.43
C LEU A 204 21.41 32.93 6.17
N GLU A 205 22.39 32.35 5.47
CA GLU A 205 23.48 31.61 6.08
C GLU A 205 24.32 32.49 7.01
N SER A 206 24.59 33.75 6.63
CA SER A 206 25.28 34.72 7.49
C SER A 206 24.51 35.07 8.77
N LEU A 207 23.19 34.84 8.77
CA LEU A 207 22.31 34.98 9.93
C LEU A 207 22.16 33.67 10.73
N GLY A 208 22.82 32.59 10.31
CA GLY A 208 22.72 31.26 10.91
C GLY A 208 21.51 30.44 10.45
N GLY A 209 20.75 30.94 9.47
CA GLY A 209 19.54 30.31 8.93
C GLY A 209 18.40 31.31 8.71
N GLY A 210 17.25 30.78 8.28
CA GLY A 210 16.02 31.53 8.12
C GLY A 210 15.19 31.09 6.92
N LYS A 211 14.18 31.89 6.58
CA LYS A 211 13.21 31.57 5.54
C LYS A 211 13.47 32.36 4.26
N LEU A 212 13.66 31.67 3.13
CA LEU A 212 13.69 32.28 1.80
C LEU A 212 12.32 32.14 1.14
N VAL A 213 11.58 33.25 1.05
CA VAL A 213 10.28 33.29 0.38
C VAL A 213 10.45 33.50 -1.12
N VAL A 214 9.95 32.54 -1.91
CA VAL A 214 9.93 32.55 -3.37
C VAL A 214 8.49 32.82 -3.83
N PRO A 215 8.11 34.07 -4.11
CA PRO A 215 6.77 34.39 -4.56
C PRO A 215 6.54 33.91 -6.00
N ASN A 216 5.30 33.57 -6.35
CA ASN A 216 4.93 33.34 -7.74
C ASN A 216 5.17 34.61 -8.58
N PRO A 217 6.06 34.59 -9.57
CA PRO A 217 6.37 35.76 -10.37
C PRO A 217 5.42 35.88 -11.57
N ASN A 218 5.33 37.08 -12.16
CA ASN A 218 4.62 37.27 -13.43
C ASN A 218 5.33 36.57 -14.60
N VAL A 219 6.64 36.34 -14.47
CA VAL A 219 7.49 35.63 -15.43
C VAL A 219 8.26 34.57 -14.65
N PRO A 220 8.28 33.30 -15.09
CA PRO A 220 9.00 32.23 -14.39
C PRO A 220 10.44 32.62 -14.06
N TYR A 221 10.94 32.10 -12.94
CA TYR A 221 12.38 32.19 -12.65
C TYR A 221 13.14 31.33 -13.66
N GLU A 222 14.32 31.76 -14.07
CA GLU A 222 15.18 31.05 -15.02
C GLU A 222 16.53 30.80 -14.39
N ILE A 223 17.01 29.56 -14.47
CA ILE A 223 18.35 29.17 -14.08
C ILE A 223 18.97 28.53 -15.31
N ILE A 224 19.99 29.18 -15.87
CA ILE A 224 20.55 28.86 -17.18
C ILE A 224 21.97 28.37 -16.97
N ALA A 225 22.18 27.05 -17.09
CA ALA A 225 23.51 26.48 -17.04
C ALA A 225 24.36 27.05 -18.20
N PRO A 226 25.51 27.68 -17.92
CA PRO A 226 26.36 28.24 -18.96
C PRO A 226 27.03 27.14 -19.77
N SER A 227 27.46 27.47 -20.99
CA SER A 227 28.29 26.58 -21.80
C SER A 227 29.59 26.25 -21.04
N GLY A 228 29.99 24.98 -21.09
CA GLY A 228 31.17 24.51 -20.35
C GLY A 228 30.92 24.20 -18.86
N THR A 229 29.67 24.17 -18.41
CA THR A 229 29.31 23.56 -17.11
C THR A 229 29.86 22.13 -17.08
N THR A 230 30.59 21.74 -16.03
CA THR A 230 31.19 20.39 -15.92
C THR A 230 30.91 19.78 -14.57
N VAL A 231 31.11 18.47 -14.44
CA VAL A 231 31.01 17.76 -13.16
C VAL A 231 31.99 18.31 -12.11
N LYS A 232 33.14 18.86 -12.54
CA LYS A 232 34.11 19.51 -11.65
C LYS A 232 33.70 20.92 -11.25
N ASN A 233 32.88 21.58 -12.07
CA ASN A 233 32.36 22.93 -11.83
C ASN A 233 30.86 22.96 -12.12
N PRO A 234 30.04 22.35 -11.25
CA PRO A 234 28.60 22.25 -11.47
C PRO A 234 27.94 23.61 -11.30
N TYR A 235 26.89 23.86 -12.08
CA TYR A 235 26.07 25.06 -11.92
C TYR A 235 24.98 24.81 -10.88
N ARG A 236 24.99 25.59 -9.78
CA ARG A 236 24.05 25.38 -8.66
C ARG A 236 23.90 26.57 -7.71
N ILE A 237 22.79 26.60 -6.98
CA ILE A 237 22.61 27.42 -5.78
C ILE A 237 22.97 26.55 -4.57
N LEU A 238 23.96 26.97 -3.80
CA LEU A 238 24.33 26.30 -2.55
C LEU A 238 23.44 26.81 -1.41
N VAL A 239 22.89 25.89 -0.63
CA VAL A 239 21.99 26.20 0.49
C VAL A 239 22.60 25.72 1.80
N GLY A 240 22.83 26.65 2.73
CA GLY A 240 23.41 26.38 4.04
C GLY A 240 22.46 25.69 5.04
N ASN A 241 22.87 25.71 6.31
CA ASN A 241 22.13 25.12 7.44
C ASN A 241 20.92 25.98 7.87
N ASN A 242 19.89 25.33 8.40
CA ASN A 242 18.70 25.97 8.96
C ASN A 242 17.99 26.92 7.99
N ILE A 243 18.08 26.66 6.67
CA ILE A 243 17.41 27.46 5.64
C ILE A 243 16.16 26.73 5.17
N GLU A 244 15.01 27.39 5.25
CA GLU A 244 13.73 26.94 4.69
C GLU A 244 13.41 27.76 3.43
N ILE A 245 13.38 27.11 2.26
CA ILE A 245 12.95 27.74 1.00
C ILE A 245 11.45 27.50 0.81
N VAL A 246 10.65 28.56 0.73
CA VAL A 246 9.18 28.48 0.67
C VAL A 246 8.65 29.14 -0.59
N GLY A 247 8.14 28.35 -1.52
CA GLY A 247 7.39 28.84 -2.66
C GLY A 247 5.95 29.22 -2.29
N VAL A 248 5.55 30.45 -2.60
CA VAL A 248 4.20 30.95 -2.38
C VAL A 248 3.44 30.97 -3.70
N GLY A 249 2.40 30.15 -3.80
CA GLY A 249 1.60 30.00 -5.01
C GLY A 249 2.28 29.17 -6.11
N LEU A 250 3.12 28.19 -5.74
CA LEU A 250 3.80 27.27 -6.65
C LEU A 250 4.61 27.97 -7.77
N PRO A 251 5.55 28.87 -7.42
CA PRO A 251 6.44 29.52 -8.38
C PRO A 251 7.11 28.49 -9.30
N LEU A 252 7.23 28.85 -10.58
CA LEU A 252 7.92 28.04 -11.57
C LEU A 252 9.36 28.49 -11.75
N ILE A 253 10.30 27.54 -11.69
CA ILE A 253 11.70 27.69 -12.05
C ILE A 253 11.99 26.87 -13.32
N LEU A 254 12.41 27.56 -14.38
CA LEU A 254 12.87 26.96 -15.63
C LEU A 254 14.36 26.63 -15.51
N MET A 255 14.69 25.37 -15.76
CA MET A 255 16.05 24.84 -15.84
C MET A 255 16.46 24.80 -17.31
N LYS A 256 17.39 25.67 -17.73
CA LYS A 256 17.79 25.84 -19.13
C LYS A 256 19.29 25.66 -19.34
N GLY A 257 19.69 25.57 -20.61
CA GLY A 257 21.09 25.54 -21.02
C GLY A 257 21.70 24.14 -21.01
N MET A 258 20.88 23.09 -20.92
CA MET A 258 21.31 21.70 -20.84
C MET A 258 20.51 20.86 -21.82
N SER A 259 21.19 20.25 -22.79
CA SER A 259 20.57 19.29 -23.71
C SER A 259 20.90 17.85 -23.33
N LYS A 260 20.05 16.90 -23.74
CA LYS A 260 20.35 15.47 -23.64
C LYS A 260 21.64 15.11 -24.37
N SER A 261 21.81 15.63 -25.59
CA SER A 261 23.02 15.39 -26.40
C SER A 261 24.30 15.83 -25.70
N TYR A 262 24.25 16.95 -24.96
CA TYR A 262 25.39 17.42 -24.19
C TYR A 262 25.68 16.50 -22.99
N ILE A 263 24.66 16.09 -22.23
CA ILE A 263 24.81 15.14 -21.12
C ILE A 263 25.41 13.80 -21.63
N ASP A 264 24.92 13.30 -22.75
CA ASP A 264 25.41 12.06 -23.36
C ASP A 264 26.85 12.19 -23.88
N SER A 265 27.28 13.40 -24.26
CA SER A 265 28.66 13.64 -24.73
C SER A 265 29.72 13.53 -23.62
N ILE A 266 29.30 13.58 -22.34
CA ILE A 266 30.21 13.46 -21.20
C ILE A 266 30.41 11.98 -20.89
N ASP A 267 31.40 11.35 -21.52
CA ASP A 267 31.72 9.92 -21.32
C ASP A 267 32.74 9.72 -20.20
N ASP A 268 32.37 10.08 -18.98
CA ASP A 268 33.17 9.83 -17.79
C ASP A 268 32.45 8.85 -16.87
N VAL A 269 32.77 7.57 -16.97
CA VAL A 269 32.19 6.52 -16.12
C VAL A 269 32.42 6.81 -14.63
N SER A 270 33.52 7.50 -14.28
CA SER A 270 33.78 7.92 -12.89
C SER A 270 32.88 9.06 -12.42
N SER A 271 32.22 9.74 -13.36
CA SER A 271 31.22 10.79 -13.14
C SER A 271 29.79 10.27 -13.03
N SER A 272 29.57 8.95 -13.13
CA SER A 272 28.25 8.35 -13.01
C SER A 272 27.55 8.86 -11.76
N GLY A 273 26.42 9.51 -11.99
CA GLY A 273 25.57 10.03 -10.94
C GLY A 273 25.99 11.32 -10.26
N ARG A 274 27.08 11.96 -10.72
CA ARG A 274 27.50 13.28 -10.25
C ARG A 274 26.69 14.39 -10.89
N ASP A 275 26.64 15.53 -10.21
CA ASP A 275 25.84 16.67 -10.61
C ASP A 275 26.58 17.55 -11.60
N LEU A 276 25.89 17.92 -12.67
CA LEU A 276 26.32 18.91 -13.64
C LEU A 276 25.58 20.22 -13.43
N PHE A 277 24.27 20.10 -13.26
CA PHE A 277 23.36 21.20 -13.00
C PHE A 277 22.42 20.79 -11.87
N THR A 278 22.33 21.58 -10.81
CA THR A 278 21.34 21.38 -9.75
C THR A 278 20.79 22.73 -9.35
N VAL A 279 19.47 22.94 -9.37
CA VAL A 279 18.93 24.26 -8.99
C VAL A 279 19.29 24.57 -7.54
N PHE A 280 18.80 23.75 -6.60
CA PHE A 280 19.13 23.90 -5.18
C PHE A 280 19.94 22.70 -4.67
N SER A 281 21.15 22.97 -4.19
CA SER A 281 22.09 21.98 -3.68
C SER A 281 22.34 22.22 -2.19
N PHE A 282 21.78 21.34 -1.37
CA PHE A 282 21.97 21.28 0.08
C PHE A 282 23.20 20.39 0.36
N LEU A 283 24.37 21.01 0.49
CA LEU A 283 25.64 20.31 0.70
C LEU A 283 26.03 20.40 2.18
N GLY A 284 25.98 19.28 2.89
CA GLY A 284 26.33 19.26 4.33
C GLY A 284 25.29 19.92 5.23
N SER A 285 24.14 20.30 4.67
CA SER A 285 23.11 21.09 5.35
C SER A 285 22.42 20.30 6.45
N VAL A 286 22.07 20.99 7.53
CA VAL A 286 21.32 20.46 8.68
C VAL A 286 20.05 21.28 8.87
N LYS A 287 18.92 20.61 9.10
CA LYS A 287 17.61 21.25 9.36
C LYS A 287 17.16 22.23 8.28
N SER A 288 17.50 21.94 7.02
CA SER A 288 17.12 22.75 5.87
C SER A 288 15.99 22.08 5.10
N SER A 289 15.15 22.88 4.46
CA SER A 289 13.99 22.35 3.73
C SER A 289 13.63 23.22 2.54
N ILE A 290 12.85 22.64 1.63
CA ILE A 290 12.30 23.32 0.48
C ILE A 290 10.87 22.85 0.26
N LYS A 291 9.96 23.80 0.02
CA LYS A 291 8.58 23.46 -0.24
C LYS A 291 7.86 24.37 -1.23
N GLY A 292 6.86 23.82 -1.90
CA GLY A 292 5.92 24.58 -2.72
C GLY A 292 6.53 25.16 -3.99
N ILE A 293 7.45 24.46 -4.67
CA ILE A 293 8.12 24.96 -5.89
C ILE A 293 7.93 24.01 -7.06
N ARG A 294 7.74 24.58 -8.25
CA ARG A 294 7.72 23.85 -9.51
C ARG A 294 9.00 24.04 -10.30
N PHE A 295 9.49 22.98 -10.91
CA PHE A 295 10.68 22.94 -11.74
C PHE A 295 10.33 22.39 -13.12
N LYS A 296 10.87 22.99 -14.17
CA LYS A 296 10.71 22.51 -15.54
C LYS A 296 12.05 22.49 -16.25
N GLY A 297 12.47 21.32 -16.73
CA GLY A 297 13.68 21.17 -17.55
C GLY A 297 13.42 21.19 -19.06
N GLU A 298 14.44 20.77 -19.80
CA GLU A 298 14.48 20.77 -21.28
C GLU A 298 14.40 19.36 -21.88
N TRP A 299 14.03 18.34 -21.10
CA TRP A 299 13.86 16.99 -21.63
C TRP A 299 12.66 16.94 -22.60
N ASP A 300 12.90 16.45 -23.82
CA ASP A 300 11.90 16.36 -24.89
C ASP A 300 11.15 15.02 -24.91
N GLY A 301 11.57 14.05 -24.10
CA GLY A 301 11.00 12.70 -24.07
C GLY A 301 11.70 11.71 -25.01
N ILE A 302 12.73 12.12 -25.77
CA ILE A 302 13.32 11.31 -26.84
C ILE A 302 14.66 10.71 -26.46
N GLY A 303 14.69 9.38 -26.38
CA GLY A 303 15.88 8.58 -26.10
C GLY A 303 15.94 8.06 -24.67
N ASP A 304 17.05 7.39 -24.34
CA ASP A 304 17.18 6.62 -23.11
C ASP A 304 18.12 7.25 -22.10
N PHE A 305 17.86 6.92 -20.83
CA PHE A 305 18.79 7.18 -19.75
C PHE A 305 20.04 6.31 -19.87
N ARG A 306 21.21 6.93 -19.81
CA ARG A 306 22.50 6.26 -19.72
C ARG A 306 22.97 6.30 -18.26
N PHE A 307 23.05 5.13 -17.62
CA PHE A 307 23.50 4.98 -16.21
C PHE A 307 24.86 5.63 -15.91
N ALA A 308 25.74 5.75 -16.91
CA ALA A 308 27.06 6.39 -16.77
C ALA A 308 27.05 7.91 -16.96
N SER A 309 25.91 8.55 -17.24
CA SER A 309 25.84 10.00 -17.46
C SER A 309 25.82 10.80 -16.14
N PRO A 310 26.37 12.02 -16.15
CA PRO A 310 26.09 13.02 -15.11
C PRO A 310 24.64 13.50 -15.20
N ARG A 311 24.19 14.25 -14.18
CA ARG A 311 22.77 14.59 -14.00
C ARG A 311 22.51 16.09 -13.96
N ALA A 312 21.34 16.48 -14.48
CA ALA A 312 20.72 17.77 -14.23
C ALA A 312 19.49 17.58 -13.35
N LYS A 313 19.52 18.06 -12.10
CA LYS A 313 18.50 17.80 -11.08
C LYS A 313 17.83 19.10 -10.61
N ALA A 314 16.59 19.03 -10.13
CA ALA A 314 16.00 20.20 -9.47
C ALA A 314 16.60 20.41 -8.07
N ILE A 315 16.57 19.37 -7.23
CA ILE A 315 16.97 19.47 -5.83
C ILE A 315 17.96 18.34 -5.49
N GLY A 316 19.12 18.71 -4.94
CA GLY A 316 20.14 17.78 -4.49
C GLY A 316 20.44 17.93 -3.01
N PHE A 317 20.42 16.82 -2.27
CA PHE A 317 20.85 16.76 -0.87
C PHE A 317 22.05 15.83 -0.75
N ILE A 318 23.17 16.35 -0.23
CA ILE A 318 24.45 15.64 -0.21
C ILE A 318 25.03 15.72 1.20
N GLY A 319 25.04 14.58 1.91
CA GLY A 319 25.52 14.47 3.29
C GLY A 319 24.74 15.35 4.28
N VAL A 320 23.42 15.25 4.29
CA VAL A 320 22.52 16.14 5.05
C VAL A 320 21.93 15.48 6.30
N THR A 321 21.35 16.26 7.21
CA THR A 321 20.67 15.73 8.40
C THR A 321 19.41 16.54 8.71
N ASP A 322 18.30 15.87 9.04
CA ASP A 322 17.02 16.49 9.39
C ASP A 322 16.46 17.41 8.30
N CYS A 323 16.67 17.05 7.03
CA CYS A 323 16.23 17.83 5.88
C CYS A 323 14.96 17.24 5.24
N HIS A 324 14.16 18.06 4.57
CA HIS A 324 12.98 17.53 3.86
C HIS A 324 12.56 18.38 2.66
N VAL A 325 11.79 17.73 1.77
CA VAL A 325 11.13 18.32 0.61
C VAL A 325 9.63 18.10 0.76
N ASP A 326 8.84 19.15 0.56
CA ASP A 326 7.38 19.06 0.61
C ASP A 326 6.75 19.81 -0.59
N ASP A 327 5.70 19.27 -1.19
CA ASP A 327 4.93 19.95 -2.25
C ASP A 327 5.82 20.51 -3.39
N CYS A 328 6.81 19.73 -3.83
CA CYS A 328 7.72 20.11 -4.91
C CYS A 328 7.47 19.28 -6.17
N HIS A 329 7.40 19.94 -7.32
CA HIS A 329 6.99 19.29 -8.57
C HIS A 329 8.01 19.53 -9.66
N GLY A 330 8.50 18.47 -10.28
CA GLY A 330 9.41 18.56 -11.43
C GLY A 330 8.80 17.96 -12.69
N GLU A 331 8.96 18.64 -13.81
CA GLU A 331 8.59 18.14 -15.13
C GLU A 331 9.74 18.28 -16.15
N TYR A 332 9.86 17.33 -17.06
CA TYR A 332 10.82 17.40 -18.18
C TYR A 332 12.28 17.60 -17.74
N ILE A 333 12.66 17.05 -16.58
CA ILE A 333 14.01 17.23 -16.02
C ILE A 333 14.96 16.18 -16.63
N LEU A 334 16.16 16.58 -17.05
CA LEU A 334 17.19 15.69 -17.61
C LEU A 334 17.91 14.80 -16.56
N GLY A 335 17.35 14.68 -15.36
CA GLY A 335 17.88 13.92 -14.22
C GLY A 335 16.74 13.60 -13.27
N ASN A 336 16.89 13.86 -11.96
CA ASN A 336 15.85 13.64 -10.95
C ASN A 336 15.20 14.95 -10.50
N VAL A 337 13.98 14.87 -9.96
CA VAL A 337 13.40 15.99 -9.21
C VAL A 337 14.15 16.16 -7.90
N VAL A 338 14.26 15.07 -7.13
CA VAL A 338 15.04 15.04 -5.89
C VAL A 338 16.04 13.90 -5.95
N ASN A 339 17.27 14.19 -5.57
CA ASN A 339 18.30 13.18 -5.33
C ASN A 339 18.96 13.39 -3.97
N VAL A 340 19.14 12.32 -3.21
CA VAL A 340 19.80 12.31 -1.91
C VAL A 340 20.97 11.35 -1.95
N THR A 341 22.15 11.81 -1.54
CA THR A 341 23.37 10.99 -1.50
C THR A 341 24.14 11.25 -0.21
N MET A 342 25.03 10.33 0.20
CA MET A 342 26.11 10.73 1.12
C MET A 342 27.04 11.74 0.45
N SER A 343 27.77 12.51 1.26
CA SER A 343 28.92 13.27 0.78
C SER A 343 30.17 12.38 0.80
N GLN A 344 31.11 12.65 -0.11
CA GLN A 344 32.38 11.93 -0.21
C GLN A 344 33.55 12.89 -0.01
N SER A 345 34.52 12.55 0.86
CA SER A 345 35.67 13.43 1.15
C SER A 345 36.46 13.85 -0.09
N THR A 346 36.56 12.97 -1.09
CA THR A 346 37.29 13.23 -2.34
C THR A 346 36.58 14.14 -3.33
N VAL A 347 35.26 14.33 -3.17
CA VAL A 347 34.41 15.11 -4.09
C VAL A 347 33.89 16.37 -3.41
N ASP A 348 33.38 16.22 -2.21
CA ASP A 348 32.66 17.24 -1.46
C ASP A 348 33.53 17.90 -0.36
N GLY A 349 34.72 17.37 -0.12
CA GLY A 349 35.65 17.85 0.93
C GLY A 349 35.34 17.30 2.33
N PHE A 350 34.25 16.55 2.50
CA PHE A 350 33.93 15.85 3.74
C PHE A 350 33.10 14.59 3.47
N TYR A 351 33.15 13.64 4.40
CA TYR A 351 32.31 12.44 4.39
C TYR A 351 31.19 12.57 5.42
N ARG A 352 29.96 12.38 5.00
CA ARG A 352 28.78 12.33 5.86
C ARG A 352 27.66 11.57 5.19
N TRP A 353 26.97 10.74 5.96
CA TRP A 353 25.71 10.12 5.55
C TRP A 353 24.62 11.18 5.38
N SER A 354 23.63 10.87 4.55
CA SER A 354 22.37 11.61 4.56
C SER A 354 21.37 10.92 5.47
N GLU A 355 20.82 11.63 6.44
CA GLU A 355 20.07 11.04 7.55
C GLU A 355 18.79 11.81 7.88
N ASN A 356 17.74 11.09 8.31
CA ASN A 356 16.45 11.65 8.68
C ASN A 356 15.90 12.59 7.60
N PHE A 357 15.66 12.02 6.41
CA PHE A 357 15.25 12.78 5.24
C PHE A 357 13.87 12.37 4.73
N SER A 358 13.09 13.30 4.20
CA SER A 358 11.80 12.97 3.58
C SER A 358 11.50 13.76 2.32
N VAL A 359 10.85 13.10 1.36
CA VAL A 359 10.12 13.75 0.26
C VAL A 359 8.64 13.44 0.44
N ILE A 360 7.83 14.50 0.52
CA ILE A 360 6.41 14.45 0.86
C ILE A 360 5.61 15.23 -0.20
N ASN A 361 4.42 14.74 -0.57
CA ASN A 361 3.44 15.42 -1.44
C ASN A 361 4.01 15.94 -2.76
N SER A 362 5.09 15.35 -3.24
CA SER A 362 5.86 15.86 -4.37
C SER A 362 5.56 15.09 -5.64
N SER A 363 5.88 15.64 -6.82
CA SER A 363 5.68 14.93 -8.08
C SER A 363 6.85 15.00 -9.04
N ALA A 364 7.09 13.91 -9.76
CA ALA A 364 8.01 13.82 -10.87
C ALA A 364 7.29 13.36 -12.14
N TYR A 365 7.35 14.16 -13.19
CA TYR A 365 6.69 13.88 -14.46
C TYR A 365 7.66 13.97 -15.63
N LYS A 366 7.76 12.88 -16.41
CA LYS A 366 8.63 12.84 -17.60
C LYS A 366 10.04 13.34 -17.31
N CYS A 367 10.68 12.85 -16.26
CA CYS A 367 12.11 13.03 -16.07
C CYS A 367 12.89 12.04 -16.98
N LEU A 368 14.09 12.39 -17.42
CA LEU A 368 14.96 11.48 -18.19
C LEU A 368 15.39 10.29 -17.35
N GLU A 369 15.69 10.49 -16.07
CA GLU A 369 16.12 9.42 -15.15
C GLU A 369 14.96 8.99 -14.24
N ASN A 370 15.23 8.83 -12.94
CA ASN A 370 14.24 8.49 -11.94
C ASN A 370 13.49 9.76 -11.52
N GLY A 371 12.27 9.62 -11.03
CA GLY A 371 11.57 10.73 -10.40
C GLY A 371 12.27 11.19 -9.12
N PHE A 372 12.43 10.25 -8.19
CA PHE A 372 13.08 10.44 -6.90
C PHE A 372 14.14 9.36 -6.65
N ASN A 373 15.30 9.75 -6.11
CA ASN A 373 16.42 8.82 -5.93
C ASN A 373 17.14 9.04 -4.59
N TYR A 374 17.25 8.00 -3.77
CA TYR A 374 18.13 7.97 -2.59
C TYR A 374 19.26 6.97 -2.82
N MET A 375 20.48 7.47 -2.97
CA MET A 375 21.66 6.62 -3.22
C MET A 375 22.18 6.00 -1.91
N GLY A 376 23.16 5.10 -2.03
CA GLY A 376 23.82 4.47 -0.89
C GLY A 376 24.48 5.52 0.03
N GLY A 377 24.60 5.19 1.32
CA GLY A 377 25.02 6.15 2.34
C GLY A 377 23.90 7.09 2.80
N THR A 378 22.64 6.65 2.62
CA THR A 378 21.45 7.32 3.15
C THR A 378 20.80 6.43 4.21
N ARG A 379 20.30 7.00 5.31
CA ARG A 379 19.54 6.25 6.32
C ARG A 379 18.36 7.04 6.92
N ASP A 380 17.39 6.33 7.49
CA ASP A 380 16.18 6.91 8.09
C ASP A 380 15.49 7.88 7.12
N ALA A 381 15.06 7.37 5.97
CA ALA A 381 14.48 8.19 4.92
C ALA A 381 13.04 7.81 4.57
N ARG A 382 12.30 8.75 4.00
CA ARG A 382 10.87 8.59 3.72
C ARG A 382 10.48 9.08 2.32
N PHE A 383 9.61 8.34 1.65
CA PHE A 383 8.84 8.76 0.48
C PHE A 383 7.35 8.68 0.83
N LEU A 384 6.68 9.82 0.98
CA LEU A 384 5.28 9.89 1.43
C LEU A 384 4.39 10.63 0.43
N ASN A 385 3.31 10.00 -0.02
CA ASN A 385 2.26 10.63 -0.84
C ASN A 385 2.76 11.30 -2.13
N ASN A 386 3.80 10.73 -2.76
CA ASN A 386 4.40 11.30 -3.96
C ASN A 386 3.83 10.68 -5.24
N TYR A 387 3.98 11.40 -6.35
CA TYR A 387 3.59 10.96 -7.69
C TYR A 387 4.82 10.84 -8.58
N SER A 388 4.99 9.72 -9.26
CA SER A 388 6.11 9.51 -10.19
C SER A 388 5.61 8.88 -11.48
N ILE A 389 5.53 9.69 -12.55
CA ILE A 389 4.79 9.35 -13.77
C ILE A 389 5.65 9.55 -15.01
N SER A 390 5.70 8.52 -15.86
CA SER A 390 6.31 8.59 -17.20
C SER A 390 7.80 8.96 -17.21
N ASN A 391 8.54 8.61 -16.16
CA ASN A 391 9.98 8.88 -16.10
C ASN A 391 10.77 7.84 -16.91
N GLY A 392 11.94 8.24 -17.40
CA GLY A 392 12.80 7.44 -18.28
C GLY A 392 13.58 6.32 -17.58
N SER A 393 13.51 6.23 -16.25
CA SER A 393 14.02 5.10 -15.45
C SER A 393 12.99 4.67 -14.40
N SER A 394 13.31 4.72 -13.10
CA SER A 394 12.44 4.28 -12.01
C SER A 394 11.55 5.41 -11.51
N GLY A 395 10.35 5.09 -11.02
CA GLY A 395 9.55 6.09 -10.31
C GLY A 395 10.25 6.55 -9.03
N PHE A 396 10.62 5.58 -8.20
CA PHE A 396 11.39 5.75 -6.97
C PHE A 396 12.56 4.75 -6.95
N GLU A 397 13.76 5.22 -6.64
CA GLU A 397 14.93 4.37 -6.43
C GLU A 397 15.52 4.64 -5.05
N SER A 398 15.89 3.58 -4.33
CA SER A 398 16.57 3.74 -3.04
C SER A 398 17.58 2.62 -2.72
N ALA A 399 18.72 3.04 -2.18
CA ALA A 399 19.73 2.22 -1.53
C ALA A 399 19.89 2.62 -0.05
N THR A 400 18.79 2.98 0.59
CA THR A 400 18.73 3.52 1.96
C THR A 400 18.59 2.42 3.00
N ASP A 401 19.24 2.60 4.15
CA ASP A 401 18.97 1.82 5.36
C ASP A 401 17.87 2.48 6.20
N ILE A 402 16.86 1.74 6.67
CA ILE A 402 15.70 2.33 7.38
C ILE A 402 14.91 3.25 6.43
N LEU A 403 14.15 2.66 5.52
CA LEU A 403 13.36 3.38 4.52
C LEU A 403 11.86 3.18 4.77
N THR A 404 11.07 4.25 4.75
CA THR A 404 9.59 4.17 4.72
C THR A 404 9.05 4.69 3.41
N VAL A 405 8.22 3.91 2.72
CA VAL A 405 7.59 4.29 1.44
C VAL A 405 6.09 4.07 1.54
N SER A 406 5.31 5.15 1.58
CA SER A 406 3.86 5.05 1.77
C SER A 406 3.02 6.03 0.95
N GLY A 407 1.84 5.59 0.51
CA GLY A 407 0.85 6.43 -0.17
C GLY A 407 1.29 6.94 -1.55
N ASN A 408 2.37 6.39 -2.13
CA ASN A 408 2.91 6.89 -3.38
C ASN A 408 2.20 6.26 -4.59
N ILE A 409 2.17 7.01 -5.69
CA ILE A 409 1.69 6.56 -6.99
C ILE A 409 2.84 6.55 -7.99
N SER A 410 3.09 5.39 -8.61
CA SER A 410 4.12 5.21 -9.63
C SER A 410 3.53 4.62 -10.90
N ARG A 411 3.58 5.36 -12.02
CA ARG A 411 2.93 4.93 -13.27
C ARG A 411 3.76 5.17 -14.52
N ASN A 412 3.69 4.23 -15.46
CA ASN A 412 4.25 4.38 -16.81
C ASN A 412 5.75 4.73 -16.84
N ASN A 413 6.51 4.40 -15.79
CA ASN A 413 7.95 4.61 -15.78
C ASN A 413 8.65 3.52 -16.62
N LYS A 414 9.75 3.86 -17.30
CA LYS A 414 10.39 2.97 -18.27
C LYS A 414 11.12 1.77 -17.65
N PHE A 415 11.55 1.84 -16.38
CA PHE A 415 12.34 0.77 -15.77
C PHE A 415 11.66 0.07 -14.60
N THR A 416 11.20 0.78 -13.58
CA THR A 416 10.38 0.16 -12.52
C THR A 416 9.54 1.19 -11.81
N GLY A 417 8.43 0.77 -11.23
CA GLY A 417 7.67 1.63 -10.34
C GLY A 417 8.51 2.03 -9.12
N MET A 418 9.12 1.04 -8.47
CA MET A 418 10.04 1.21 -7.33
C MET A 418 11.23 0.23 -7.43
N SER A 419 12.43 0.69 -7.05
CA SER A 419 13.67 -0.12 -7.00
C SER A 419 14.34 0.03 -5.63
N PHE A 420 14.60 -1.08 -4.94
CA PHE A 420 15.21 -1.07 -3.61
C PHE A 420 16.47 -1.96 -3.55
N SER A 421 17.54 -1.42 -2.97
CA SER A 421 18.81 -2.13 -2.76
C SER A 421 19.38 -2.00 -1.34
N GLY A 422 18.75 -1.17 -0.49
CA GLY A 422 19.12 -0.97 0.90
C GLY A 422 18.45 -1.96 1.86
N THR A 423 18.58 -1.74 3.17
CA THR A 423 18.11 -2.62 4.24
C THR A 423 17.03 -1.98 5.09
N ASN A 424 16.29 -2.78 5.86
CA ASN A 424 15.31 -2.29 6.85
C ASN A 424 14.25 -1.36 6.21
N TYR A 425 13.53 -1.82 5.19
CA TYR A 425 12.55 -0.98 4.50
C TYR A 425 11.11 -1.43 4.76
N VAL A 426 10.20 -0.47 4.83
CA VAL A 426 8.75 -0.68 4.95
C VAL A 426 8.07 0.04 3.78
N VAL A 427 7.39 -0.72 2.92
CA VAL A 427 6.79 -0.26 1.67
C VAL A 427 5.32 -0.63 1.68
N PHE A 428 4.43 0.34 1.93
CA PHE A 428 3.01 0.04 2.10
C PHE A 428 2.03 1.04 1.53
N GLY A 429 0.84 0.57 1.13
CA GLY A 429 -0.25 1.44 0.67
C GLY A 429 0.08 2.22 -0.62
N ASN A 430 0.96 1.68 -1.48
CA ASN A 430 1.34 2.34 -2.73
C ASN A 430 0.56 1.79 -3.93
N ILE A 431 0.43 2.59 -4.99
CA ILE A 431 -0.19 2.20 -6.27
C ILE A 431 0.87 2.24 -7.36
N LEU A 432 1.22 1.08 -7.91
CA LEU A 432 2.22 0.93 -8.97
C LEU A 432 1.55 0.34 -10.20
N SER A 433 1.49 1.07 -11.31
CA SER A 433 0.78 0.55 -12.48
C SER A 433 1.32 0.96 -13.84
N GLY A 434 1.30 0.02 -14.79
CA GLY A 434 1.55 0.33 -16.20
C GLY A 434 3.00 0.72 -16.51
N ASN A 435 3.97 0.42 -15.65
CA ASN A 435 5.37 0.68 -15.94
C ASN A 435 5.80 -0.16 -17.15
N THR A 436 6.38 0.51 -18.15
CA THR A 436 6.69 -0.06 -19.47
C THR A 436 7.76 0.79 -20.14
N ASN A 437 8.73 0.15 -20.80
CA ASN A 437 9.57 0.80 -21.81
C ASN A 437 9.13 0.49 -23.24
N ASN A 438 8.02 -0.21 -23.43
CA ASN A 438 7.51 -0.62 -24.76
C ASN A 438 8.57 -1.35 -25.61
N GLY A 439 9.56 -1.96 -24.96
CA GLY A 439 10.70 -2.60 -25.60
C GLY A 439 11.81 -1.74 -26.14
N GLU A 440 11.84 -0.47 -25.77
CA GLU A 440 13.01 0.39 -25.95
C GLU A 440 14.25 -0.20 -25.24
N LEU A 441 14.07 -0.80 -24.05
CA LEU A 441 15.18 -1.40 -23.29
C LEU A 441 15.19 -2.93 -23.44
N VAL A 442 15.94 -3.41 -24.44
CA VAL A 442 16.09 -4.85 -24.72
C VAL A 442 16.58 -5.62 -23.48
N GLY A 443 15.85 -6.66 -23.10
CA GLY A 443 16.19 -7.54 -21.97
C GLY A 443 16.00 -6.92 -20.57
N LYS A 444 15.42 -5.71 -20.48
CA LYS A 444 15.19 -4.99 -19.22
C LYS A 444 13.71 -4.58 -19.12
N PRO A 445 12.77 -5.54 -19.00
CA PRO A 445 11.35 -5.19 -18.93
C PRO A 445 11.04 -4.40 -17.66
N ALA A 446 10.04 -3.52 -17.74
CA ALA A 446 9.73 -2.62 -16.63
C ALA A 446 8.93 -3.30 -15.50
N HIS A 447 9.37 -3.16 -14.24
CA HIS A 447 8.76 -3.86 -13.10
C HIS A 447 7.80 -3.00 -12.28
N GLY A 448 6.94 -3.62 -11.47
CA GLY A 448 6.21 -2.92 -10.42
C GLY A 448 7.16 -2.53 -9.27
N ILE A 449 7.56 -3.54 -8.50
CA ILE A 449 8.59 -3.43 -7.46
C ILE A 449 9.77 -4.35 -7.81
N GLN A 450 10.98 -3.82 -7.71
CA GLN A 450 12.21 -4.58 -7.83
C GLN A 450 13.06 -4.46 -6.57
N ILE A 451 13.50 -5.59 -6.02
CA ILE A 451 14.42 -5.66 -4.88
C ILE A 451 15.73 -6.26 -5.39
N THR A 452 16.78 -5.45 -5.47
CA THR A 452 18.08 -5.85 -6.03
C THR A 452 19.12 -6.22 -4.97
N GLY A 453 18.86 -5.91 -3.71
CA GLY A 453 19.74 -6.19 -2.58
C GLY A 453 19.10 -5.86 -1.24
N GLY A 454 19.85 -6.11 -0.17
CA GLY A 454 19.42 -5.89 1.21
C GLY A 454 18.54 -6.99 1.79
N GLY A 455 17.95 -6.70 2.95
CA GLY A 455 17.07 -7.59 3.69
C GLY A 455 16.33 -6.84 4.80
N PHE A 456 15.54 -7.56 5.59
CA PHE A 456 14.65 -7.00 6.62
C PHE A 456 13.60 -6.06 6.02
N GLY A 457 12.98 -6.50 4.93
CA GLY A 457 11.96 -5.72 4.21
C GLY A 457 10.54 -6.11 4.63
N ASP A 458 9.63 -5.13 4.68
CA ASP A 458 8.18 -5.34 4.74
C ASP A 458 7.52 -4.64 3.55
N ILE A 459 6.82 -5.42 2.73
CA ILE A 459 6.09 -4.95 1.56
C ILE A 459 4.64 -5.35 1.73
N SER A 460 3.78 -4.40 2.08
CA SER A 460 2.41 -4.69 2.47
C SER A 460 1.35 -3.77 1.89
N ASP A 461 0.13 -4.28 1.68
CA ASP A 461 -1.02 -3.47 1.28
C ASP A 461 -0.81 -2.61 0.01
N ASN A 462 0.06 -3.03 -0.91
CA ASN A 462 0.29 -2.33 -2.17
C ASN A 462 -0.65 -2.85 -3.26
N ILE A 463 -1.02 -1.97 -4.19
CA ILE A 463 -1.73 -2.31 -5.43
C ILE A 463 -0.73 -2.22 -6.58
N ILE A 464 -0.38 -3.35 -7.16
CA ILE A 464 0.62 -3.46 -8.23
C ILE A 464 -0.05 -4.08 -9.45
N SER A 465 0.00 -3.40 -10.60
CA SER A 465 -0.69 -3.91 -11.77
C SER A 465 -0.09 -3.55 -13.13
N ASN A 466 -0.26 -4.47 -14.07
CA ASN A 466 -0.14 -4.22 -15.50
C ASN A 466 1.24 -3.71 -15.93
N ASN A 467 2.30 -4.12 -15.24
CA ASN A 467 3.67 -3.77 -15.61
C ASN A 467 4.18 -4.66 -16.76
N GLU A 468 5.07 -4.15 -17.61
CA GLU A 468 5.61 -4.91 -18.76
C GLU A 468 6.35 -6.19 -18.33
N GLY A 469 7.11 -6.07 -17.25
CA GLY A 469 7.83 -7.14 -16.56
C GLY A 469 7.03 -7.73 -15.40
N TYR A 470 7.73 -8.19 -14.35
CA TYR A 470 7.09 -8.70 -13.14
C TYR A 470 6.43 -7.59 -12.32
N GLU A 471 5.34 -7.94 -11.62
CA GLU A 471 4.74 -7.08 -10.60
C GLU A 471 5.68 -6.97 -9.39
N ILE A 472 6.28 -8.09 -8.97
CA ILE A 472 7.35 -8.12 -7.96
C ILE A 472 8.50 -8.97 -8.47
N LYS A 473 9.72 -8.42 -8.42
CA LYS A 473 10.97 -9.12 -8.75
C LYS A 473 11.96 -9.04 -7.59
N ILE A 474 12.48 -10.20 -7.20
CA ILE A 474 13.49 -10.33 -6.13
C ILE A 474 14.78 -10.90 -6.72
N TYR A 475 15.89 -10.21 -6.48
CA TYR A 475 17.22 -10.62 -6.95
C TYR A 475 17.92 -11.59 -5.99
N PRO A 476 18.96 -12.30 -6.47
CA PRO A 476 19.77 -13.18 -5.65
C PRO A 476 20.41 -12.50 -4.43
N GLY A 477 20.31 -13.17 -3.28
CA GLY A 477 20.93 -12.76 -2.02
C GLY A 477 20.06 -11.92 -1.09
N VAL A 478 18.81 -11.61 -1.49
CA VAL A 478 17.85 -10.94 -0.61
C VAL A 478 17.38 -11.89 0.49
N THR A 479 17.37 -11.44 1.74
CA THR A 479 16.89 -12.24 2.89
C THR A 479 15.89 -11.47 3.75
N ASP A 480 15.15 -12.19 4.59
CA ASP A 480 14.32 -11.64 5.66
C ASP A 480 13.27 -10.64 5.13
N LEU A 481 12.37 -11.14 4.29
CA LEU A 481 11.41 -10.31 3.56
C LEU A 481 9.99 -10.76 3.85
N ASN A 482 9.16 -9.82 4.30
CA ASN A 482 7.72 -9.98 4.40
C ASN A 482 7.06 -9.35 3.16
N ILE A 483 6.25 -10.13 2.46
CA ILE A 483 5.41 -9.66 1.35
C ILE A 483 3.98 -10.06 1.69
N VAL A 484 3.19 -9.11 2.21
CA VAL A 484 1.94 -9.40 2.91
C VAL A 484 0.77 -8.58 2.38
N SER A 485 -0.40 -9.18 2.16
CA SER A 485 -1.64 -8.44 1.83
C SER A 485 -1.59 -7.56 0.57
N ASN A 486 -0.67 -7.82 -0.37
CA ASN A 486 -0.60 -7.04 -1.62
C ASN A 486 -1.65 -7.53 -2.63
N THR A 487 -2.14 -6.63 -3.47
CA THR A 487 -3.00 -6.95 -4.62
C THR A 487 -2.21 -6.80 -5.91
N LEU A 488 -1.99 -7.92 -6.61
CA LEU A 488 -1.20 -8.02 -7.84
C LEU A 488 -2.11 -8.38 -9.02
N THR A 489 -2.19 -7.54 -10.05
CA THR A 489 -2.99 -7.82 -11.25
C THR A 489 -2.18 -7.75 -12.53
N HIS A 490 -2.15 -8.82 -13.30
CA HIS A 490 -1.35 -8.93 -14.53
C HIS A 490 -2.25 -9.14 -15.76
N SER A 491 -2.37 -8.12 -16.62
CA SER A 491 -3.25 -8.16 -17.79
C SER A 491 -2.71 -7.49 -19.07
N THR A 492 -1.47 -7.00 -19.07
CA THR A 492 -0.84 -6.34 -20.23
C THR A 492 0.04 -7.29 -21.01
N THR A 493 0.29 -7.04 -22.30
CA THR A 493 1.22 -7.84 -23.11
C THR A 493 2.62 -7.82 -22.49
N SER A 494 2.92 -8.84 -21.71
CA SER A 494 4.12 -8.94 -20.90
C SER A 494 5.22 -9.67 -21.64
N LYS A 495 6.46 -9.25 -21.41
CA LYS A 495 7.66 -9.97 -21.88
C LYS A 495 8.11 -11.07 -20.93
N VAL A 496 7.44 -11.18 -19.79
CA VAL A 496 7.75 -12.18 -18.78
C VAL A 496 6.57 -13.13 -18.63
N ASN A 497 6.87 -14.33 -18.15
CA ASN A 497 5.89 -15.40 -18.05
C ASN A 497 5.40 -15.59 -16.61
N HIS A 498 5.65 -14.62 -15.72
CA HIS A 498 5.33 -14.69 -14.29
C HIS A 498 4.83 -13.35 -13.73
N VAL A 499 4.01 -13.40 -12.67
CA VAL A 499 3.60 -12.19 -11.93
C VAL A 499 4.63 -11.84 -10.86
N VAL A 500 5.03 -12.85 -10.07
CA VAL A 500 6.04 -12.73 -9.01
C VAL A 500 7.23 -13.62 -9.35
N TYR A 501 8.42 -13.03 -9.35
CA TYR A 501 9.66 -13.71 -9.68
C TYR A 501 10.66 -13.67 -8.52
N MET A 502 10.88 -14.83 -7.89
CA MET A 502 11.86 -15.01 -6.83
C MET A 502 12.91 -16.03 -7.31
N ALA A 503 14.05 -15.52 -7.80
CA ALA A 503 15.12 -16.39 -8.27
C ALA A 503 16.48 -15.97 -7.71
N GLY A 504 16.98 -16.77 -6.78
CA GLY A 504 18.35 -16.68 -6.27
C GLY A 504 19.35 -17.43 -7.16
N THR A 505 20.54 -17.64 -6.61
CA THR A 505 21.55 -18.55 -7.16
C THR A 505 22.07 -19.48 -6.07
N ALA A 506 22.82 -20.51 -6.45
CA ALA A 506 23.44 -21.42 -5.48
C ALA A 506 24.32 -20.71 -4.44
N THR A 507 24.98 -19.61 -4.83
CA THR A 507 25.87 -18.82 -3.95
C THR A 507 25.18 -17.63 -3.29
N LYS A 508 24.02 -17.21 -3.81
CA LYS A 508 23.22 -16.10 -3.28
C LYS A 508 21.74 -16.51 -3.29
N PRO A 509 21.36 -17.46 -2.42
CA PRO A 509 19.96 -17.86 -2.31
C PRO A 509 19.12 -16.68 -1.81
N ILE A 510 17.82 -16.72 -2.11
CA ILE A 510 16.83 -15.86 -1.44
C ILE A 510 16.36 -16.64 -0.21
N ALA A 511 16.32 -16.03 0.98
CA ALA A 511 16.02 -16.78 2.21
C ALA A 511 15.07 -16.04 3.16
N ASN A 512 14.41 -16.79 4.07
CA ASN A 512 13.54 -16.23 5.10
C ASN A 512 12.43 -15.31 4.56
N VAL A 513 11.78 -15.71 3.46
CA VAL A 513 10.68 -14.95 2.87
C VAL A 513 9.35 -15.41 3.43
N LEU A 514 8.53 -14.49 3.90
CA LEU A 514 7.12 -14.70 4.20
C LEU A 514 6.26 -14.06 3.10
N PHE A 515 5.66 -14.88 2.23
CA PHE A 515 4.70 -14.44 1.22
C PHE A 515 3.29 -14.84 1.65
N LYS A 516 2.52 -13.89 2.22
CA LYS A 516 1.27 -14.17 2.94
C LYS A 516 0.10 -13.27 2.55
N ASP A 517 -1.12 -13.79 2.53
CA ASP A 517 -2.36 -13.00 2.35
C ASP A 517 -2.42 -12.17 1.06
N ASN A 518 -1.55 -12.45 0.08
CA ASN A 518 -1.53 -11.70 -1.18
C ASN A 518 -2.65 -12.18 -2.11
N ARG A 519 -3.17 -11.25 -2.92
CA ARG A 519 -4.18 -11.52 -3.95
C ARG A 519 -3.55 -11.34 -5.31
N ILE A 520 -3.44 -12.42 -6.08
CA ILE A 520 -2.87 -12.41 -7.43
C ILE A 520 -3.97 -12.72 -8.43
N LYS A 521 -4.10 -11.90 -9.46
CA LYS A 521 -4.99 -12.14 -10.60
C LYS A 521 -4.23 -11.95 -11.91
N ASN A 522 -4.17 -12.99 -12.73
CA ASN A 522 -3.66 -12.93 -14.10
C ASN A 522 -4.77 -13.24 -15.11
N SER A 523 -4.78 -12.51 -16.22
CA SER A 523 -5.67 -12.78 -17.36
C SER A 523 -4.94 -13.07 -18.67
N LEU A 524 -3.60 -13.14 -18.67
CA LEU A 524 -2.80 -13.41 -19.87
C LEU A 524 -2.67 -14.90 -20.14
N SER A 525 -2.82 -15.29 -21.41
CA SER A 525 -2.56 -16.63 -21.92
C SER A 525 -1.08 -16.99 -22.06
N THR A 526 -0.20 -16.00 -22.08
CA THR A 526 1.26 -16.19 -22.20
C THR A 526 1.94 -16.48 -20.86
N LEU A 527 1.26 -16.22 -19.74
CA LEU A 527 1.80 -16.46 -18.41
C LEU A 527 1.96 -17.98 -18.19
N THR A 528 3.12 -18.42 -17.71
CA THR A 528 3.34 -19.84 -17.37
C THR A 528 2.97 -20.12 -15.91
N PHE A 529 3.45 -19.29 -14.97
CA PHE A 529 3.22 -19.45 -13.53
C PHE A 529 2.94 -18.11 -12.87
N ALA A 530 2.00 -18.00 -11.93
CA ALA A 530 1.81 -16.72 -11.23
C ALA A 530 2.99 -16.41 -10.30
N VAL A 531 3.43 -17.39 -9.51
CA VAL A 531 4.61 -17.29 -8.64
C VAL A 531 5.64 -18.35 -9.03
N ILE A 532 6.90 -17.94 -9.20
CA ILE A 532 8.03 -18.86 -9.39
C ILE A 532 9.07 -18.68 -8.29
N LEU A 533 9.52 -19.82 -7.75
CA LEU A 533 10.56 -19.91 -6.72
C LEU A 533 11.74 -20.73 -7.27
N ASN A 534 12.93 -20.14 -7.24
CA ASN A 534 14.18 -20.78 -7.65
C ASN A 534 15.31 -20.35 -6.69
N TYR A 535 16.06 -21.31 -6.12
CA TYR A 535 17.05 -21.05 -5.06
C TYR A 535 16.48 -20.24 -3.89
N VAL A 536 15.24 -20.55 -3.49
CA VAL A 536 14.57 -19.97 -2.32
C VAL A 536 14.71 -20.92 -1.14
N LYS A 537 15.03 -20.38 0.05
CA LYS A 537 15.28 -21.14 1.26
C LYS A 537 14.47 -20.67 2.46
N ASP A 538 14.15 -21.58 3.37
CA ASP A 538 13.60 -21.26 4.70
C ASP A 538 12.40 -20.30 4.65
N SER A 539 11.55 -20.48 3.63
CA SER A 539 10.52 -19.51 3.24
C SER A 539 9.12 -20.10 3.33
N LYS A 540 8.12 -19.23 3.54
CA LYS A 540 6.71 -19.60 3.72
C LYS A 540 5.85 -18.88 2.70
N ILE A 541 5.12 -19.63 1.89
CA ILE A 541 4.17 -19.13 0.89
C ILE A 541 2.78 -19.61 1.29
N LYS A 542 2.01 -18.77 1.95
CA LYS A 542 0.77 -19.23 2.59
C LYS A 542 -0.38 -18.25 2.61
N ASP A 543 -1.60 -18.75 2.78
CA ASP A 543 -2.80 -17.94 2.96
C ASP A 543 -3.07 -16.97 1.76
N ASN A 544 -2.51 -17.24 0.57
CA ASN A 544 -2.67 -16.36 -0.60
C ASN A 544 -3.88 -16.77 -1.46
N VAL A 545 -4.47 -15.81 -2.17
CA VAL A 545 -5.47 -16.06 -3.21
C VAL A 545 -4.83 -15.85 -4.58
N ILE A 546 -4.64 -16.90 -5.37
CA ILE A 546 -3.89 -16.86 -6.63
C ILE A 546 -4.77 -17.37 -7.78
N LYS A 547 -5.23 -16.45 -8.61
CA LYS A 547 -5.96 -16.75 -9.84
C LYS A 547 -5.03 -16.53 -11.06
N SER A 548 -4.36 -17.60 -11.49
CA SER A 548 -3.45 -17.62 -12.64
C SER A 548 -4.16 -17.55 -13.98
N GLY A 549 -5.46 -17.85 -14.03
CA GLY A 549 -6.24 -17.87 -15.26
C GLY A 549 -5.74 -18.93 -16.23
N TYR A 550 -5.11 -18.48 -17.32
CA TYR A 550 -4.61 -19.34 -18.39
C TYR A 550 -3.24 -19.97 -18.11
N GLY A 551 -2.59 -19.62 -17.00
CA GLY A 551 -1.29 -20.19 -16.65
C GLY A 551 -1.31 -21.70 -16.40
N THR A 552 -0.17 -22.34 -16.58
CA THR A 552 0.04 -23.78 -16.35
C THR A 552 -0.12 -24.13 -14.87
N ALA A 553 0.35 -23.26 -13.97
CA ALA A 553 0.26 -23.44 -12.53
C ALA A 553 0.12 -22.11 -11.77
N SER A 554 -0.33 -22.17 -10.53
CA SER A 554 -0.38 -21.00 -9.64
C SER A 554 0.95 -20.72 -8.99
N ILE A 555 1.61 -21.75 -8.48
CA ILE A 555 2.93 -21.64 -7.87
C ILE A 555 3.82 -22.73 -8.49
N TYR A 556 5.04 -22.38 -8.86
CA TYR A 556 6.07 -23.34 -9.26
C TYR A 556 7.29 -23.25 -8.35
N VAL A 557 7.61 -24.35 -7.68
CA VAL A 557 8.78 -24.49 -6.81
C VAL A 557 9.80 -25.40 -7.48
N GLN A 558 10.97 -24.84 -7.79
CA GLN A 558 12.06 -25.60 -8.42
C GLN A 558 12.84 -26.43 -7.40
N SER A 559 13.51 -27.49 -7.88
CA SER A 559 14.34 -28.41 -7.08
C SER A 559 15.53 -27.74 -6.39
N THR A 560 15.87 -26.54 -6.80
CA THR A 560 16.90 -25.70 -6.20
C THR A 560 16.44 -25.06 -4.88
N CYS A 561 15.15 -25.14 -4.55
CA CYS A 561 14.61 -24.63 -3.30
C CYS A 561 14.80 -25.63 -2.15
N GLU A 562 14.89 -25.11 -0.93
CA GLU A 562 15.19 -25.88 0.28
C GLU A 562 14.34 -25.36 1.45
N ASN A 563 13.68 -26.25 2.20
CA ASN A 563 12.87 -25.86 3.37
C ASN A 563 11.83 -24.75 3.05
N VAL A 564 11.06 -24.95 1.97
CA VAL A 564 9.97 -24.05 1.58
C VAL A 564 8.63 -24.69 1.96
N ASP A 565 7.83 -23.95 2.73
CA ASP A 565 6.48 -24.31 3.17
C ASP A 565 5.44 -23.60 2.29
N VAL A 566 4.69 -24.35 1.48
CA VAL A 566 3.63 -23.81 0.60
C VAL A 566 2.28 -24.37 1.02
N ARG A 567 1.49 -23.60 1.78
CA ARG A 567 0.27 -24.12 2.41
C ARG A 567 -0.88 -23.14 2.43
N ASP A 568 -2.09 -23.65 2.55
CA ASP A 568 -3.29 -22.85 2.80
C ASP A 568 -3.56 -21.76 1.73
N ASN A 569 -3.07 -21.94 0.49
CA ASN A 569 -3.32 -21.00 -0.61
C ASN A 569 -4.61 -21.38 -1.37
N ASP A 570 -5.46 -20.40 -1.69
CA ASP A 570 -6.60 -20.54 -2.61
C ASP A 570 -6.15 -20.25 -4.05
N THR A 571 -5.86 -21.30 -4.78
CA THR A 571 -5.39 -21.27 -6.17
C THR A 571 -6.50 -21.69 -7.15
N ASP A 572 -6.46 -21.21 -8.39
CA ASP A 572 -7.29 -21.76 -9.49
C ASP A 572 -6.57 -22.83 -10.32
N LYS A 573 -5.24 -22.94 -10.16
CA LYS A 573 -4.39 -23.94 -10.79
C LYS A 573 -3.52 -24.63 -9.74
N GLY A 574 -2.90 -25.74 -10.15
CA GLY A 574 -2.05 -26.52 -9.27
C GLY A 574 -0.83 -25.76 -8.74
N VAL A 575 -0.27 -26.28 -7.66
CA VAL A 575 1.09 -25.95 -7.20
C VAL A 575 2.01 -27.06 -7.70
N LEU A 576 3.04 -26.70 -8.48
CA LEU A 576 3.96 -27.65 -9.08
C LEU A 576 5.29 -27.69 -8.31
N LEU A 577 5.80 -28.90 -8.12
CA LEU A 577 7.14 -29.18 -7.61
C LEU A 577 7.97 -29.83 -8.71
N SER A 578 9.21 -29.40 -8.90
CA SER A 578 10.13 -30.22 -9.68
C SER A 578 10.62 -31.43 -8.85
N PRO A 579 10.87 -32.60 -9.44
CA PRO A 579 10.93 -33.90 -8.74
C PRO A 579 12.08 -34.13 -7.72
N GLN A 580 12.80 -33.10 -7.28
CA GLN A 580 14.05 -33.21 -6.50
C GLN A 580 14.18 -32.15 -5.40
N GLY A 581 13.11 -31.43 -5.05
CA GLY A 581 13.15 -30.43 -3.98
C GLY A 581 13.37 -31.05 -2.60
N LYS A 582 14.22 -30.43 -1.78
CA LYS A 582 14.56 -30.91 -0.43
C LYS A 582 13.65 -30.27 0.63
N ALA A 583 13.05 -31.10 1.48
CA ALA A 583 12.24 -30.69 2.64
C ALA A 583 11.12 -29.68 2.29
N LEU A 584 10.33 -30.00 1.28
CA LEU A 584 9.16 -29.20 0.88
C LEU A 584 7.91 -29.69 1.62
N SER A 585 7.15 -28.77 2.21
CA SER A 585 5.85 -29.06 2.84
C SER A 585 4.74 -28.42 2.03
N MET A 586 3.73 -29.22 1.64
CA MET A 586 2.59 -28.76 0.83
C MET A 586 1.28 -29.37 1.32
N TYR A 587 0.43 -28.56 1.95
CA TYR A 587 -0.86 -29.01 2.47
C TYR A 587 -1.89 -27.88 2.43
N GLY A 588 -3.18 -28.20 2.24
CA GLY A 588 -4.27 -27.25 2.39
C GLY A 588 -4.45 -26.25 1.25
N ASN A 589 -3.82 -26.47 0.08
CA ASN A 589 -3.94 -25.55 -1.06
C ASN A 589 -5.21 -25.87 -1.88
N VAL A 590 -6.23 -25.02 -1.76
CA VAL A 590 -7.50 -25.15 -2.48
C VAL A 590 -7.25 -24.89 -3.96
N GLY A 591 -7.57 -25.83 -4.85
CA GLY A 591 -7.34 -25.73 -6.30
C GLY A 591 -6.09 -26.47 -6.83
N GLY A 592 -5.10 -26.73 -5.97
CA GLY A 592 -4.07 -27.76 -6.19
C GLY A 592 -4.52 -29.15 -5.74
N ASP A 593 -5.43 -29.20 -4.76
CA ASP A 593 -6.11 -30.41 -4.28
C ASP A 593 -7.53 -30.54 -4.86
N LEU A 594 -7.71 -30.25 -6.16
CA LEU A 594 -8.88 -30.83 -6.82
C LEU A 594 -8.67 -32.35 -6.82
N PRO A 595 -9.55 -33.14 -6.18
CA PRO A 595 -9.43 -34.59 -6.17
C PRO A 595 -9.10 -35.10 -7.57
N LYS A 596 -7.91 -35.69 -7.76
CA LYS A 596 -7.68 -36.45 -8.97
C LYS A 596 -8.70 -37.56 -8.97
N THR A 597 -9.50 -37.64 -10.02
CA THR A 597 -10.35 -38.80 -10.25
C THR A 597 -9.60 -39.71 -11.22
N SER A 598 -9.16 -40.88 -10.74
CA SER A 598 -8.51 -41.91 -11.55
C SER A 598 -9.31 -43.20 -11.52
N GLN A 599 -8.99 -44.14 -12.41
CA GLN A 599 -9.66 -45.44 -12.49
C GLN A 599 -8.67 -46.54 -12.11
N SER A 600 -9.12 -47.53 -11.34
CA SER A 600 -8.32 -48.71 -10.97
C SER A 600 -9.21 -49.94 -10.77
N GLU A 601 -8.66 -51.14 -11.00
CA GLU A 601 -9.35 -52.40 -10.73
C GLU A 601 -9.29 -52.81 -9.24
N ALA A 602 -8.41 -52.18 -8.45
CA ALA A 602 -8.23 -52.42 -7.02
C ALA A 602 -7.79 -51.14 -6.29
N GLU A 603 -7.84 -51.16 -4.95
CA GLU A 603 -7.25 -50.08 -4.14
C GLU A 603 -5.78 -49.88 -4.54
N PRO A 604 -5.31 -48.64 -4.74
CA PRO A 604 -3.94 -48.41 -5.17
C PRO A 604 -2.90 -49.04 -4.25
N THR A 605 -1.95 -49.76 -4.84
CA THR A 605 -0.80 -50.36 -4.13
C THR A 605 0.52 -49.68 -4.49
N SER A 606 0.49 -48.70 -5.40
CA SER A 606 1.64 -47.92 -5.86
C SER A 606 1.18 -46.55 -6.38
N GLY A 607 2.11 -45.61 -6.50
CA GLY A 607 1.85 -44.22 -6.92
C GLY A 607 1.69 -43.24 -5.75
N THR A 608 1.62 -41.96 -6.06
CA THR A 608 1.51 -40.86 -5.07
C THR A 608 0.13 -40.22 -5.15
N TYR A 609 -0.52 -40.07 -3.99
CA TYR A 609 -1.89 -39.59 -3.87
C TYR A 609 -2.00 -38.48 -2.84
N ASN A 610 -2.88 -37.52 -3.11
CA ASN A 610 -3.23 -36.44 -2.20
C ASN A 610 -4.53 -36.78 -1.46
N ARG A 611 -4.65 -36.33 -0.21
CA ARG A 611 -5.89 -36.42 0.55
C ARG A 611 -7.03 -35.79 -0.26
N GLY A 612 -8.09 -36.55 -0.47
CA GLY A 612 -9.24 -36.16 -1.28
C GLY A 612 -9.31 -36.85 -2.64
N ASP A 613 -8.17 -37.33 -3.19
CA ASP A 613 -8.16 -38.06 -4.47
C ASP A 613 -9.18 -39.20 -4.47
N ILE A 614 -9.87 -39.37 -5.60
CA ILE A 614 -10.91 -40.37 -5.82
C ILE A 614 -10.41 -41.39 -6.84
N ILE A 615 -10.53 -42.67 -6.51
CA ILE A 615 -10.20 -43.76 -7.41
C ILE A 615 -11.48 -44.53 -7.68
N ASP A 616 -12.02 -44.39 -8.89
CA ASP A 616 -13.19 -45.14 -9.33
C ASP A 616 -12.79 -46.60 -9.55
N ASN A 617 -13.50 -47.50 -8.87
CA ASN A 617 -13.32 -48.93 -9.10
C ASN A 617 -13.96 -49.31 -10.44
N VAL A 618 -13.15 -49.71 -11.42
CA VAL A 618 -13.63 -50.14 -12.74
C VAL A 618 -13.88 -51.65 -12.83
N SER A 619 -13.43 -52.44 -11.86
CA SER A 619 -13.69 -53.89 -11.78
C SER A 619 -14.95 -54.23 -10.98
N LYS A 620 -15.73 -53.21 -10.55
CA LYS A 620 -16.87 -53.36 -9.64
C LYS A 620 -17.98 -54.26 -10.18
N SER A 621 -18.42 -55.20 -9.36
CA SER A 621 -19.55 -56.10 -9.61
C SER A 621 -20.70 -55.88 -8.62
N VAL A 622 -21.91 -55.68 -9.15
CA VAL A 622 -23.15 -55.53 -8.36
C VAL A 622 -23.42 -56.75 -7.46
N GLY A 623 -23.07 -57.95 -7.92
CA GLY A 623 -23.34 -59.20 -7.21
C GLY A 623 -22.37 -59.50 -6.06
N GLN A 624 -21.31 -58.72 -5.89
CA GLN A 624 -20.28 -58.94 -4.88
C GLN A 624 -20.11 -57.76 -3.91
N GLY A 625 -21.01 -56.77 -3.89
CA GLY A 625 -20.97 -55.66 -2.94
C GLY A 625 -19.61 -54.96 -2.86
N GLN A 626 -18.93 -54.79 -4.00
CA GLN A 626 -17.56 -54.25 -4.04
C GLN A 626 -17.54 -52.73 -3.86
N PRO A 627 -16.41 -52.16 -3.37
CA PRO A 627 -16.20 -50.71 -3.35
C PRO A 627 -16.48 -50.10 -4.72
N ASP A 628 -17.27 -49.03 -4.78
CA ASP A 628 -17.52 -48.30 -6.04
C ASP A 628 -16.39 -47.33 -6.35
N ARG A 629 -15.74 -46.81 -5.30
CA ARG A 629 -14.63 -45.88 -5.33
C ARG A 629 -13.87 -45.88 -3.99
N TRP A 630 -12.59 -45.54 -4.06
CA TRP A 630 -11.75 -45.24 -2.91
C TRP A 630 -11.47 -43.75 -2.82
N ARG A 631 -11.39 -43.22 -1.60
CA ARG A 631 -10.95 -41.85 -1.33
C ARG A 631 -9.64 -41.91 -0.55
N CYS A 632 -8.63 -41.19 -1.01
CA CYS A 632 -7.40 -41.00 -0.25
C CYS A 632 -7.69 -40.14 0.98
N VAL A 633 -7.48 -40.66 2.19
CA VAL A 633 -7.74 -39.96 3.47
C VAL A 633 -6.46 -39.46 4.15
N ALA A 634 -5.30 -39.94 3.70
CA ALA A 634 -3.99 -39.43 4.08
C ALA A 634 -3.08 -39.38 2.84
N SER A 635 -2.48 -38.22 2.55
CA SER A 635 -1.57 -38.07 1.40
C SER A 635 -0.31 -38.91 1.56
N GLY A 636 0.28 -39.39 0.46
CA GLY A 636 1.53 -40.12 0.50
C GLY A 636 1.75 -41.05 -0.69
N THR A 637 2.63 -42.02 -0.51
CA THR A 637 2.83 -43.11 -1.47
C THR A 637 1.95 -44.29 -1.08
N ALA A 638 1.17 -44.81 -2.02
CA ALA A 638 0.39 -46.02 -1.83
C ALA A 638 1.34 -47.23 -1.80
N ASN A 639 1.20 -48.09 -0.79
CA ASN A 639 1.99 -49.30 -0.67
C ASN A 639 1.29 -50.31 0.24
N ASN A 640 0.99 -51.52 -0.25
CA ASN A 640 0.36 -52.58 0.53
C ASN A 640 1.35 -53.63 1.08
N ASN A 641 2.66 -53.41 0.98
CA ASN A 641 3.68 -54.32 1.50
C ASN A 641 4.15 -53.88 2.91
N PRO A 642 3.60 -54.42 4.01
CA PRO A 642 4.01 -54.03 5.35
C PRO A 642 5.43 -54.51 5.67
N TRP A 643 6.16 -53.73 6.46
CA TRP A 643 7.41 -54.18 7.06
C TRP A 643 7.14 -55.36 8.01
N GLN A 644 8.05 -56.34 8.02
CA GLN A 644 7.99 -57.53 8.88
C GLN A 644 9.33 -57.70 9.59
N ALA A 645 9.29 -58.07 10.87
CA ALA A 645 10.48 -58.31 11.67
C ALA A 645 11.23 -59.56 11.18
N GLN A 646 12.57 -59.50 11.23
CA GLN A 646 13.46 -60.61 10.89
C GLN A 646 13.23 -61.20 9.47
N LYS A 647 12.74 -60.39 8.54
CA LYS A 647 12.48 -60.80 7.16
C LYS A 647 13.62 -60.38 6.26
N SER A 648 14.02 -61.26 5.35
CA SER A 648 14.96 -60.93 4.29
C SER A 648 14.31 -60.08 3.20
N TYR A 649 14.93 -58.96 2.89
CA TYR A 649 14.56 -58.02 1.84
C TYR A 649 15.71 -57.91 0.83
N THR A 650 15.36 -57.78 -0.45
CA THR A 650 16.32 -57.39 -1.49
C THR A 650 16.42 -55.88 -1.55
N ILE A 651 17.54 -55.36 -2.05
CA ILE A 651 17.68 -53.95 -2.42
C ILE A 651 16.48 -53.48 -3.26
N ASP A 652 16.09 -52.23 -3.05
CA ASP A 652 14.94 -51.54 -3.64
C ASP A 652 13.55 -52.08 -3.25
N THR A 653 13.48 -53.05 -2.31
CA THR A 653 12.17 -53.44 -1.76
C THR A 653 11.53 -52.26 -1.03
N ILE A 654 10.28 -51.94 -1.37
CA ILE A 654 9.51 -50.88 -0.74
C ILE A 654 8.56 -51.47 0.30
N VAL A 655 8.57 -50.92 1.52
CA VAL A 655 7.71 -51.34 2.64
C VAL A 655 6.98 -50.16 3.26
N ASN A 656 5.85 -50.40 3.92
CA ASN A 656 5.20 -49.42 4.78
C ASN A 656 5.38 -49.78 6.27
N ALA A 657 5.63 -48.79 7.12
CA ALA A 657 5.78 -48.93 8.57
C ALA A 657 5.48 -47.61 9.26
N ASN A 658 4.82 -47.65 10.43
CA ASN A 658 4.60 -46.48 11.30
C ASN A 658 4.03 -45.22 10.60
N GLY A 659 3.19 -45.40 9.58
CA GLY A 659 2.61 -44.31 8.80
C GLY A 659 3.47 -43.75 7.66
N ASN A 660 4.62 -44.38 7.37
CA ASN A 660 5.57 -43.97 6.35
C ASN A 660 5.88 -45.11 5.36
N VAL A 661 6.53 -44.77 4.24
CA VAL A 661 7.03 -45.68 3.21
C VAL A 661 8.55 -45.60 3.16
N TYR A 662 9.20 -46.76 3.10
CA TYR A 662 10.65 -46.92 3.11
C TYR A 662 11.12 -47.80 1.96
N ARG A 663 12.34 -47.57 1.47
CA ARG A 663 13.03 -48.39 0.47
C ARG A 663 14.27 -49.03 1.08
N ALA A 664 14.48 -50.32 0.84
CA ALA A 664 15.71 -51.01 1.24
C ALA A 664 16.89 -50.52 0.39
N ALA A 665 17.84 -49.82 0.99
CA ALA A 665 19.04 -49.32 0.30
C ALA A 665 20.09 -50.44 0.05
N ASN A 666 19.94 -51.60 0.69
CA ASN A 666 20.73 -52.80 0.45
C ASN A 666 19.93 -54.07 0.80
N SER A 667 20.36 -55.22 0.27
CA SER A 667 19.79 -56.52 0.63
C SER A 667 20.25 -56.96 2.03
N GLY A 668 19.35 -57.58 2.80
CA GLY A 668 19.63 -58.08 4.15
C GLY A 668 18.37 -58.53 4.88
N SER A 669 18.49 -58.94 6.14
CA SER A 669 17.33 -59.19 7.01
C SER A 669 17.05 -58.02 7.95
N SER A 670 15.79 -57.61 8.06
CA SER A 670 15.34 -56.57 9.00
C SER A 670 15.57 -56.99 10.46
N GLY A 671 15.56 -56.02 11.37
CA GLY A 671 15.62 -56.22 12.81
C GLY A 671 14.25 -56.55 13.41
N THR A 672 14.11 -56.29 14.72
CA THR A 672 12.87 -56.54 15.48
C THR A 672 11.96 -55.32 15.61
N VAL A 673 12.44 -54.12 15.24
CA VAL A 673 11.70 -52.86 15.35
C VAL A 673 11.58 -52.20 13.98
N ALA A 674 10.36 -51.86 13.58
CA ALA A 674 10.09 -51.23 12.30
C ALA A 674 10.69 -49.81 12.21
N PRO A 675 11.14 -49.34 11.04
CA PRO A 675 11.65 -47.98 10.88
C PRO A 675 10.54 -46.93 11.16
N SER A 676 10.91 -45.82 11.79
CA SER A 676 9.99 -44.72 12.15
C SER A 676 10.53 -43.32 11.82
N HIS A 677 11.71 -43.22 11.22
CA HIS A 677 12.32 -41.94 10.86
C HIS A 677 11.60 -41.29 9.67
N THR A 678 11.70 -39.97 9.56
CA THR A 678 10.99 -39.15 8.56
C THR A 678 11.93 -38.49 7.55
N SER A 679 13.21 -38.87 7.53
CA SER A 679 14.21 -38.37 6.57
C SER A 679 15.48 -39.23 6.58
N GLY A 680 16.15 -39.33 5.43
CA GLY A 680 17.45 -39.99 5.32
C GLY A 680 17.37 -41.52 5.33
N THR A 681 18.48 -42.17 5.73
CA THR A 681 18.63 -43.63 5.75
C THR A 681 19.05 -44.11 7.14
N ILE A 682 18.42 -45.16 7.66
CA ILE A 682 18.75 -45.76 8.97
C ILE A 682 18.98 -47.26 8.84
N ALA A 683 19.99 -47.77 9.55
CA ALA A 683 20.26 -49.21 9.67
C ALA A 683 19.24 -49.91 10.58
N ASP A 684 18.71 -51.02 10.09
CA ASP A 684 17.79 -51.96 10.75
C ASP A 684 18.35 -53.38 10.56
N ASN A 685 19.24 -53.77 11.48
CA ASN A 685 20.05 -54.99 11.39
C ASN A 685 20.94 -55.03 10.13
N LEU A 686 20.63 -55.89 9.15
CA LEU A 686 21.40 -56.03 7.92
C LEU A 686 20.81 -55.21 6.75
N VAL A 687 19.66 -54.55 6.94
CA VAL A 687 19.02 -53.70 5.94
C VAL A 687 19.12 -52.23 6.35
N ASN A 688 19.44 -51.35 5.41
CA ASN A 688 19.33 -49.91 5.58
C ASN A 688 18.02 -49.44 4.93
N TRP A 689 17.16 -48.76 5.69
CA TRP A 689 15.89 -48.21 5.21
C TRP A 689 16.06 -46.73 4.89
N GLU A 690 15.81 -46.36 3.64
CA GLU A 690 15.69 -44.98 3.19
C GLU A 690 14.24 -44.53 3.28
N TYR A 691 13.99 -43.39 3.93
CA TYR A 691 12.66 -42.78 3.96
C TYR A 691 12.27 -42.23 2.59
N ILE A 692 11.09 -42.62 2.11
CA ILE A 692 10.53 -42.16 0.83
C ILE A 692 9.49 -41.07 1.06
N SER A 693 8.41 -41.37 1.80
CA SER A 693 7.30 -40.43 2.02
C SER A 693 6.38 -40.90 3.15
N PRO A 694 5.36 -40.11 3.55
CA PRO A 694 4.21 -40.63 4.29
C PRO A 694 3.50 -41.73 3.49
N HIS A 695 2.79 -42.62 4.19
CA HIS A 695 1.98 -43.68 3.60
C HIS A 695 0.59 -43.15 3.22
N ALA A 696 0.22 -43.27 1.95
CA ALA A 696 -1.14 -42.96 1.52
C ALA A 696 -2.13 -43.97 2.10
N LYS A 697 -3.25 -43.49 2.62
CA LYS A 697 -4.33 -44.35 3.12
C LYS A 697 -5.60 -44.09 2.35
N PHE A 698 -6.33 -45.15 2.00
CA PHE A 698 -7.59 -45.05 1.33
C PHE A 698 -8.74 -45.57 2.21
N GLU A 699 -9.89 -44.96 2.04
CA GLU A 699 -11.15 -45.44 2.60
C GLU A 699 -12.16 -45.66 1.46
N VAL A 700 -13.01 -46.67 1.61
CA VAL A 700 -14.12 -46.88 0.69
C VAL A 700 -15.12 -45.75 0.89
N SER A 701 -15.42 -45.00 -0.18
CA SER A 701 -16.36 -43.88 -0.11
C SER A 701 -17.69 -44.14 -0.83
N GLY A 702 -17.89 -45.36 -1.32
CA GLY A 702 -19.18 -45.91 -1.73
C GLY A 702 -19.10 -47.39 -2.11
N GLN A 703 -20.25 -48.03 -2.28
CA GLN A 703 -20.40 -49.46 -2.63
C GLN A 703 -21.44 -49.59 -3.75
N VAL A 704 -21.24 -50.56 -4.66
CA VAL A 704 -22.28 -50.98 -5.61
C VAL A 704 -22.85 -52.34 -5.21
N GLY A 705 -24.18 -52.42 -5.11
CA GLY A 705 -24.90 -53.66 -4.82
C GLY A 705 -24.76 -54.12 -3.36
N LEU A 706 -25.26 -55.32 -3.06
CA LEU A 706 -25.18 -55.94 -1.74
C LEU A 706 -24.11 -57.03 -1.74
N TYR A 707 -23.33 -57.12 -0.67
CA TYR A 707 -22.44 -58.27 -0.48
C TYR A 707 -23.29 -59.51 -0.18
N PRO A 708 -23.07 -60.67 -0.82
CA PRO A 708 -24.02 -61.79 -0.79
C PRO A 708 -24.06 -62.56 0.55
N SER A 709 -23.27 -62.14 1.55
CA SER A 709 -23.26 -62.74 2.90
C SER A 709 -22.79 -61.73 3.95
N THR A 710 -23.08 -61.98 5.23
CA THR A 710 -22.38 -61.34 6.35
C THR A 710 -21.19 -62.21 6.73
N THR A 711 -20.00 -61.84 6.28
CA THR A 711 -18.76 -62.59 6.48
C THR A 711 -18.27 -62.55 7.92
N THR A 712 -17.30 -63.42 8.26
CA THR A 712 -16.63 -63.41 9.59
C THR A 712 -15.87 -62.11 9.88
N THR A 713 -15.56 -61.33 8.85
CA THR A 713 -14.95 -60.01 8.94
C THR A 713 -15.39 -59.18 7.73
N PRO A 714 -15.99 -58.00 7.93
CA PRO A 714 -16.28 -57.07 6.83
C PRO A 714 -15.01 -56.64 6.10
N LEU A 715 -15.12 -56.39 4.79
CA LEU A 715 -14.05 -55.88 3.92
C LEU A 715 -13.73 -54.41 4.22
N PHE A 716 -14.72 -53.61 4.61
CA PHE A 716 -14.56 -52.20 4.92
C PHE A 716 -15.70 -51.70 5.83
N LYS A 717 -15.46 -50.61 6.56
CA LYS A 717 -16.49 -49.95 7.36
C LYS A 717 -17.54 -49.31 6.45
N GLY A 718 -18.82 -49.49 6.77
CA GLY A 718 -19.95 -49.08 5.94
C GLY A 718 -20.36 -50.09 4.87
N GLN A 719 -19.69 -51.25 4.77
CA GLN A 719 -20.07 -52.32 3.86
C GLN A 719 -21.49 -52.80 4.14
N ILE A 720 -22.29 -52.98 3.10
CA ILE A 720 -23.66 -53.51 3.17
C ILE A 720 -23.67 -54.96 2.69
N GLY A 721 -24.09 -55.87 3.54
CA GLY A 721 -24.20 -57.30 3.27
C GLY A 721 -25.62 -57.82 3.45
N GLN A 722 -25.95 -58.90 2.74
CA GLN A 722 -27.22 -59.60 2.81
C GLN A 722 -27.00 -61.03 3.31
N SER A 723 -27.78 -61.47 4.28
CA SER A 723 -27.78 -62.86 4.77
C SER A 723 -29.23 -63.36 4.86
N GLY A 724 -29.64 -64.18 3.89
CA GLY A 724 -31.05 -64.52 3.69
C GLY A 724 -31.86 -63.28 3.30
N THR A 725 -32.90 -62.94 4.06
CA THR A 725 -33.67 -61.70 3.86
C THR A 725 -33.06 -60.50 4.57
N LYS A 726 -32.14 -60.73 5.52
CA LYS A 726 -31.60 -59.68 6.38
C LYS A 726 -30.53 -58.87 5.68
N ILE A 727 -30.58 -57.55 5.85
CA ILE A 727 -29.54 -56.62 5.41
C ILE A 727 -28.81 -56.09 6.64
N ALA A 728 -27.48 -56.06 6.59
CA ALA A 728 -26.63 -55.54 7.65
C ALA A 728 -25.60 -54.54 7.10
N ILE A 729 -25.18 -53.60 7.94
CA ILE A 729 -24.08 -52.68 7.67
C ILE A 729 -22.92 -52.94 8.63
N ALA A 730 -21.70 -52.95 8.11
CA ALA A 730 -20.49 -53.10 8.92
C ALA A 730 -20.12 -51.79 9.62
N VAL A 731 -20.01 -51.79 10.94
CA VAL A 731 -19.50 -50.62 11.71
C VAL A 731 -18.01 -50.71 12.05
N GLY A 732 -17.40 -51.87 11.83
CA GLY A 732 -15.98 -52.19 11.97
C GLY A 732 -15.56 -53.27 10.98
N THR A 733 -14.30 -53.71 11.05
CA THR A 733 -13.70 -54.71 10.13
C THR A 733 -12.91 -55.78 10.89
N SER A 734 -13.13 -55.91 12.18
CA SER A 734 -12.36 -56.71 13.12
C SER A 734 -12.96 -58.11 13.35
N SER A 735 -14.28 -58.25 13.28
CA SER A 735 -14.96 -59.52 13.55
C SER A 735 -16.39 -59.56 12.98
N ALA A 736 -17.05 -60.70 13.13
CA ALA A 736 -18.44 -60.88 12.71
C ALA A 736 -19.42 -60.00 13.51
N ALA A 737 -19.04 -59.60 14.73
CA ALA A 737 -19.83 -58.71 15.58
C ALA A 737 -19.94 -57.28 15.03
N ASP A 738 -19.11 -56.93 14.04
CA ASP A 738 -19.16 -55.62 13.40
C ASP A 738 -20.35 -55.45 12.44
N TRP A 739 -21.06 -56.53 12.09
CA TRP A 739 -22.28 -56.45 11.30
C TRP A 739 -23.47 -56.04 12.16
N ILE A 740 -24.05 -54.88 11.88
CA ILE A 740 -25.30 -54.41 12.49
C ILE A 740 -26.43 -54.61 11.49
N GLN A 741 -27.42 -55.42 11.84
CA GLN A 741 -28.61 -55.58 11.02
C GLN A 741 -29.39 -54.25 10.92
N ILE A 742 -29.76 -53.86 9.70
CA ILE A 742 -30.49 -52.62 9.41
C ILE A 742 -31.85 -52.86 8.74
N SER A 743 -32.12 -54.06 8.20
CA SER A 743 -33.42 -54.46 7.66
C SER A 743 -33.65 -55.96 7.76
N ASN A 744 -34.91 -56.37 7.71
CA ASN A 744 -35.35 -57.76 7.47
C ASN A 744 -35.77 -57.99 6.03
#